data_AF-A0A921K6N6-F1
#
_entry.id   AF-A0A921K6N6-F1
#
_cell.length_a   1.000
_cell.length_b   1.000
_cell.length_c   1.000
_cell.angle_alpha   90.00
_cell.angle_beta   90.00
_cell.angle_gamma   90.00
#
_symmetry.space_group_name_H-M   'P 1'
#
loop_
_entity.id
_entity.type
_entity.pdbx_description
1 polymer ?
#
loop_
_entity_poly.entity_id
_entity_poly.type
_entity_poly.pdbx_seq_one_letter_code
_entity_poly.pdbx_strand_id
1 'polypeptide(L)'
;TTVITEILASDVWTHSTPVTWIIVMLALAAFTKSAQFPFQSWLPDSMVAISPVSAYLHAAAMVKAGIYLLLLFSPVLAGNTLWFVLLVSSGLITALMGAISALRRYDLKELLAYSTMSQLGYLVALIGLGTPAALTAAIVHTIAHALFKSALFLAVGVIDHEAGTRDMRILTVRRMAMPATLMVVLLGSASMAGVPPLLGFVSKESLFAAFLDAELPSGVTALLTAVVVLIAICTFTYSGRLVLGAMGRYRSPKHWINTPRGAGASRETVGEASAAFWGYPAVNASLSLILGMLPFILTGTVAAAAHVVTGVEQDLEISLWHGVTPALILSILVIVLGSVAVWYLPVLEAFLVPRPLSFSGLGVVEKLRQATIEFGATVSSWTSGLNPGRHLAVPSVLLVVLAVAGFITIDTLPAQQENLTRWSDWLLVAVVAVGVIATIRARTRLAAIAVLGTVGFAVTLWFFALGSVDVALTQLLVEILTIVVMVLLLHRLPKTFGKADKLSKAGLLAAIAAGIAAFAGTYALTGRRGMSDPAQYLTQQGTEVTGGNNLVNVILVEFRALDTLGELTVLGVAGVAVAALLASRAPNPVRQATILKTSPLSDPLDNSTYLRTFAKIAVPILVVVSLILLVRGHNEPGGGFVAALLTGAAFALLYLAAPTDDAAPIKWPYMELTGAGVALGSAVGIYGLIDGSFLKPIYLDIFGFELNTSLLFDIGVYFAVLGLILGAFNMLGSERGLAKAIELPPESTPKTASAQNNTTPRQRSREREGVK
;
A
#
# COMPACT_ATOMS: atom_id res chain seq x y z
N THR A 1 22.56 19.53 -14.27
CA THR A 1 23.44 18.42 -14.70
C THR A 1 23.29 17.24 -13.73
N THR A 2 23.53 16.02 -14.18
CA THR A 2 23.58 14.79 -13.36
C THR A 2 24.99 14.19 -13.30
N VAL A 3 26.02 14.98 -13.68
CA VAL A 3 27.42 14.57 -13.69
C VAL A 3 28.11 15.09 -12.42
N ILE A 4 28.70 14.21 -11.62
CA ILE A 4 29.22 14.57 -10.29
C ILE A 4 30.31 15.63 -10.32
N THR A 5 31.21 15.59 -11.32
CA THR A 5 32.29 16.56 -11.47
C THR A 5 31.74 17.96 -11.78
N GLU A 6 30.73 18.07 -12.63
CA GLU A 6 30.04 19.33 -12.92
C GLU A 6 29.24 19.84 -11.72
N ILE A 7 28.65 18.93 -10.93
CA ILE A 7 27.93 19.28 -9.69
C ILE A 7 28.90 19.87 -8.66
N LEU A 8 30.06 19.25 -8.45
CA LEU A 8 31.08 19.74 -7.51
C LEU A 8 31.68 21.08 -7.98
N ALA A 9 31.79 21.31 -9.28
CA ALA A 9 32.28 22.59 -9.83
C ALA A 9 31.24 23.72 -9.86
N SER A 10 29.98 23.46 -9.48
CA SER A 10 28.90 24.44 -9.60
C SER A 10 28.96 25.53 -8.52
N ASP A 11 28.63 26.77 -8.88
CA ASP A 11 28.54 27.89 -7.94
C ASP A 11 27.43 27.75 -6.88
N VAL A 12 26.55 26.74 -7.00
CA VAL A 12 25.44 26.50 -6.06
C VAL A 12 25.91 26.36 -4.61
N TRP A 13 27.14 25.91 -4.38
CA TRP A 13 27.74 25.73 -3.06
C TRP A 13 27.95 27.05 -2.29
N THR A 14 27.91 28.18 -2.99
CA THR A 14 27.98 29.52 -2.38
C THR A 14 26.63 30.01 -1.83
N HIS A 15 25.51 29.40 -2.23
CA HIS A 15 24.16 29.77 -1.77
C HIS A 15 23.76 29.03 -0.48
N SER A 16 23.39 29.77 0.58
CA SER A 16 23.20 29.19 1.92
C SER A 16 22.01 28.22 2.06
N THR A 17 20.88 28.48 1.39
CA THR A 17 19.64 27.72 1.64
C THR A 17 19.62 26.32 0.99
N PRO A 18 19.93 26.14 -0.31
CA PRO A 18 19.98 24.81 -0.92
C PRO A 18 21.07 23.92 -0.31
N VAL A 19 22.23 24.51 0.01
CA VAL A 19 23.38 23.80 0.57
C VAL A 19 23.08 23.21 1.95
N THR A 20 22.30 23.91 2.77
CA THR A 20 21.87 23.40 4.09
C THR A 20 21.11 22.08 3.96
N TRP A 21 20.12 22.01 3.07
CA TRP A 21 19.36 20.78 2.82
C TRP A 21 20.24 19.66 2.25
N ILE A 22 21.14 20.00 1.33
CA ILE A 22 22.07 19.03 0.74
C ILE A 22 23.00 18.45 1.81
N ILE A 23 23.58 19.27 2.68
CA ILE A 23 24.43 18.84 3.79
C ILE A 23 23.67 17.85 4.69
N VAL A 24 22.44 18.18 5.09
CA VAL A 24 21.64 17.31 5.97
C VAL A 24 21.32 15.98 5.28
N MET A 25 20.96 15.99 4.01
CA MET A 25 20.64 14.76 3.26
C MET A 25 21.88 13.90 3.00
N LEU A 26 23.03 14.51 2.68
CA LEU A 26 24.31 13.80 2.52
C LEU A 26 24.78 13.20 3.83
N ALA A 27 24.72 13.97 4.94
CA ALA A 27 25.05 13.48 6.27
C ALA A 27 24.14 12.31 6.66
N LEU A 28 22.82 12.42 6.46
CA LEU A 28 21.86 11.34 6.72
C LEU A 28 22.20 10.07 5.92
N ALA A 29 22.47 10.21 4.63
CA ALA A 29 22.83 9.09 3.75
C ALA A 29 24.14 8.42 4.20
N ALA A 30 25.18 9.22 4.45
CA ALA A 30 26.48 8.73 4.88
C ALA A 30 26.42 8.09 6.27
N PHE A 31 25.76 8.72 7.24
CA PHE A 31 25.63 8.23 8.62
C PHE A 31 24.87 6.91 8.68
N THR A 32 23.82 6.76 7.87
CA THR A 32 23.07 5.50 7.78
C THR A 32 23.97 4.36 7.26
N LYS A 33 24.78 4.61 6.21
CA LYS A 33 25.67 3.59 5.61
C LYS A 33 26.91 3.30 6.45
N SER A 34 27.41 4.27 7.20
CA SER A 34 28.62 4.14 8.04
C SER A 34 28.31 3.91 9.52
N ALA A 35 27.05 3.59 9.86
CA ALA A 35 26.60 3.27 11.22
C ALA A 35 26.96 4.34 12.26
N GLN A 36 26.79 5.62 11.90
CA GLN A 36 27.01 6.76 12.80
C GLN A 36 25.77 7.05 13.62
N PHE A 37 25.95 7.74 14.74
CA PHE A 37 24.86 8.20 15.58
C PHE A 37 23.89 9.10 14.80
N PRO A 38 22.56 8.84 14.84
CA PRO A 38 21.83 7.84 15.65
C PRO A 38 21.51 6.49 14.95
N PHE A 39 22.10 6.20 13.78
CA PHE A 39 21.83 5.05 12.92
C PHE A 39 22.77 3.85 13.12
N GLN A 40 23.43 3.74 14.28
CA GLN A 40 24.44 2.72 14.55
C GLN A 40 23.92 1.30 14.79
N SER A 41 22.60 1.13 15.03
CA SER A 41 22.03 -0.11 15.59
C SER A 41 22.13 -1.33 14.69
N TRP A 42 22.17 -1.16 13.37
CA TRP A 42 22.17 -2.29 12.43
C TRP A 42 23.53 -3.02 12.38
N LEU A 43 24.62 -2.32 12.69
CA LEU A 43 25.98 -2.83 12.50
C LEU A 43 26.34 -3.96 13.48
N PRO A 44 26.03 -3.88 14.79
CA PRO A 44 26.26 -5.00 15.69
C PRO A 44 25.36 -6.20 15.38
N ASP A 45 24.11 -5.97 14.99
CA ASP A 45 23.15 -7.05 14.72
C ASP A 45 23.44 -7.80 13.42
N SER A 46 24.13 -7.17 12.46
CA SER A 46 24.57 -7.84 11.23
C SER A 46 25.70 -8.87 11.45
N MET A 47 26.21 -9.04 12.68
CA MET A 47 27.23 -10.05 13.00
C MET A 47 26.72 -11.50 12.95
N VAL A 48 25.43 -11.72 12.71
CA VAL A 48 24.86 -13.04 12.40
C VAL A 48 25.37 -13.63 11.09
N ALA A 49 25.87 -12.81 10.17
CA ALA A 49 26.44 -13.26 8.91
C ALA A 49 27.71 -14.11 9.12
N ILE A 50 28.17 -14.83 8.09
CA ILE A 50 29.45 -15.55 8.13
C ILE A 50 30.65 -14.59 8.15
N SER A 51 31.78 -14.99 8.72
CA SER A 51 32.96 -14.12 8.93
C SER A 51 33.56 -13.53 7.64
N PRO A 52 33.63 -14.21 6.49
CA PRO A 52 34.09 -13.61 5.24
C PRO A 52 33.20 -12.44 4.76
N VAL A 53 31.88 -12.59 4.88
CA VAL A 53 30.92 -11.52 4.54
C VAL A 53 31.12 -10.33 5.48
N SER A 54 31.27 -10.58 6.79
CA SER A 54 31.56 -9.53 7.75
C SER A 54 32.90 -8.84 7.47
N ALA A 55 33.95 -9.58 7.13
CA ALA A 55 35.23 -9.02 6.74
C ALA A 55 35.05 -8.06 5.54
N TYR A 56 34.38 -8.48 4.48
CA TYR A 56 34.15 -7.64 3.31
C TYR A 56 33.30 -6.38 3.63
N LEU A 57 32.14 -6.56 4.27
CA LEU A 57 31.19 -5.47 4.54
C LEU A 57 31.74 -4.44 5.54
N HIS A 58 32.44 -4.88 6.59
CA HIS A 58 32.94 -4.01 7.65
C HIS A 58 34.37 -3.52 7.38
N ALA A 59 35.15 -4.20 6.54
CA ALA A 59 36.49 -3.74 6.19
C ALA A 59 36.53 -2.81 4.97
N ALA A 60 35.77 -3.03 3.90
CA ALA A 60 35.98 -2.27 2.66
C ALA A 60 34.72 -1.88 1.86
N ALA A 61 33.59 -2.59 2.02
CA ALA A 61 32.42 -2.37 1.16
C ALA A 61 31.39 -1.40 1.77
N MET A 62 30.37 -1.94 2.45
CA MET A 62 29.17 -1.19 2.85
C MET A 62 29.50 0.02 3.74
N VAL A 63 30.35 -0.18 4.75
CA VAL A 63 30.64 0.90 5.70
C VAL A 63 31.57 1.98 5.15
N LYS A 64 32.29 1.71 4.06
CA LYS A 64 33.17 2.69 3.39
C LYS A 64 32.43 3.51 2.36
N ALA A 65 31.30 3.04 1.84
CA ALA A 65 30.49 3.82 0.91
C ALA A 65 30.07 5.17 1.49
N GLY A 66 29.70 5.21 2.78
CA GLY A 66 29.42 6.47 3.48
C GLY A 66 30.67 7.37 3.61
N ILE A 67 31.81 6.79 3.98
CA ILE A 67 33.09 7.51 4.12
C ILE A 67 33.55 8.09 2.78
N TYR A 68 33.46 7.30 1.71
CA TYR A 68 33.75 7.73 0.34
C TYR A 68 32.84 8.89 -0.09
N LEU A 69 31.53 8.80 0.19
CA LEU A 69 30.59 9.88 -0.11
C LEU A 69 30.97 11.19 0.62
N LEU A 70 31.37 11.11 1.89
CA LEU A 70 31.81 12.29 2.64
C LEU A 70 33.11 12.88 2.06
N LEU A 71 34.10 12.05 1.73
CA LEU A 71 35.33 12.49 1.07
C LEU A 71 35.05 13.13 -0.28
N LEU A 72 34.15 12.57 -1.08
CA LEU A 72 33.79 13.06 -2.41
C LEU A 72 33.19 14.47 -2.39
N PHE A 73 32.41 14.81 -1.36
CA PHE A 73 31.80 16.14 -1.20
C PHE A 73 32.61 17.08 -0.28
N SER A 74 33.72 16.62 0.30
CA SER A 74 34.60 17.47 1.11
C SER A 74 35.20 18.66 0.35
N PRO A 75 35.57 18.59 -0.95
CA PRO A 75 36.10 19.74 -1.67
C PRO A 75 35.21 21.00 -1.63
N VAL A 76 33.89 20.81 -1.57
CA VAL A 76 32.90 21.92 -1.62
C VAL A 76 32.24 22.22 -0.28
N LEU A 77 32.34 21.29 0.70
CA LEU A 77 31.69 21.42 2.01
C LEU A 77 32.68 21.60 3.17
N ALA A 78 33.98 21.32 2.96
CA ALA A 78 35.00 21.60 3.97
C ALA A 78 35.01 23.10 4.32
N GLY A 79 35.08 23.41 5.61
CA GLY A 79 34.95 24.78 6.13
C GLY A 79 33.51 25.24 6.40
N ASN A 80 32.48 24.52 5.92
CA ASN A 80 31.10 24.81 6.30
C ASN A 80 30.83 24.40 7.77
N THR A 81 30.32 25.34 8.58
CA THR A 81 30.08 25.11 10.01
C THR A 81 29.10 23.98 10.30
N LEU A 82 28.01 23.86 9.51
CA LEU A 82 27.03 22.79 9.69
C LEU A 82 27.62 21.42 9.37
N TRP A 83 28.40 21.33 8.29
CA TRP A 83 29.13 20.12 7.91
C TRP A 83 30.09 19.68 9.02
N PHE A 84 30.91 20.62 9.51
CA PHE A 84 31.82 20.39 10.64
C PHE A 84 31.09 19.88 11.88
N VAL A 85 30.05 20.60 12.33
CA VAL A 85 29.31 20.24 13.55
C VAL A 85 28.67 18.87 13.42
N LEU A 86 27.98 18.57 12.31
CA LEU A 86 27.32 17.27 12.11
C LEU A 86 28.32 16.11 12.11
N LEU A 87 29.39 16.21 11.32
CA LEU A 87 30.36 15.12 11.15
C LEU A 87 31.21 14.94 12.41
N VAL A 88 31.76 16.00 13.00
CA VAL A 88 32.62 15.89 14.18
C VAL A 88 31.82 15.41 15.38
N SER A 89 30.63 15.98 15.63
CA SER A 89 29.82 15.56 16.78
C SER A 89 29.32 14.12 16.63
N SER A 90 28.71 13.77 15.49
CA SER A 90 28.21 12.41 15.26
C SER A 90 29.36 11.40 15.23
N GLY A 91 30.47 11.74 14.57
CA GLY A 91 31.67 10.91 14.48
C GLY A 91 32.26 10.60 15.85
N LEU A 92 32.50 11.61 16.70
CA LEU A 92 33.08 11.40 18.03
C LEU A 92 32.12 10.71 19.00
N ILE A 93 30.81 11.03 18.95
CA ILE A 93 29.80 10.31 19.74
C ILE A 93 29.79 8.83 19.35
N THR A 94 29.77 8.53 18.05
CA THR A 94 29.83 7.17 17.53
C THR A 94 31.12 6.47 17.94
N ALA A 95 32.25 7.18 17.83
CA ALA A 95 33.56 6.66 18.14
C ALA A 95 33.67 6.20 19.60
N LEU A 96 33.20 7.06 20.51
CA LEU A 96 33.17 6.81 21.95
C LEU A 96 32.15 5.74 22.34
N MET A 97 30.93 5.81 21.81
CA MET A 97 29.90 4.78 22.02
C MET A 97 30.39 3.40 21.57
N GLY A 98 31.10 3.34 20.43
CA GLY A 98 31.66 2.11 19.88
C GLY A 98 32.76 1.55 20.76
N ALA A 99 33.70 2.39 21.18
CA ALA A 99 34.81 1.98 22.02
C ALA A 99 34.34 1.46 23.39
N ILE A 100 33.42 2.17 24.04
CA ILE A 100 32.84 1.74 25.33
C ILE A 100 32.03 0.46 25.17
N SER A 101 31.24 0.34 24.08
CA SER A 101 30.42 -0.85 23.85
C SER A 101 31.27 -2.08 23.51
N ALA A 102 32.37 -1.93 22.76
CA ALA A 102 33.32 -3.01 22.47
C ALA A 102 33.92 -3.61 23.74
N LEU A 103 34.22 -2.79 24.75
CA LEU A 103 34.70 -3.23 26.06
C LEU A 103 33.68 -4.06 26.86
N ARG A 104 32.40 -4.04 26.48
CA ARG A 104 31.33 -4.79 27.16
C ARG A 104 30.99 -6.14 26.50
N ARG A 105 31.48 -6.40 25.27
CA ARG A 105 31.11 -7.60 24.48
C ARG A 105 32.03 -8.78 24.73
N TYR A 106 31.48 -9.97 24.95
CA TYR A 106 32.28 -11.20 25.16
C TYR A 106 32.45 -12.04 23.89
N ASP A 107 31.63 -11.80 22.87
CA ASP A 107 31.78 -12.40 21.55
C ASP A 107 32.84 -11.61 20.76
N LEU A 108 33.87 -12.31 20.25
CA LEU A 108 34.97 -11.68 19.52
C LEU A 108 34.49 -10.90 18.29
N LYS A 109 33.46 -11.40 17.59
CA LYS A 109 32.93 -10.79 16.37
C LYS A 109 32.05 -9.59 16.67
N GLU A 110 31.23 -9.64 17.71
CA GLU A 110 30.49 -8.48 18.22
C GLU A 110 31.44 -7.37 18.67
N LEU A 111 32.52 -7.70 19.39
CA LEU A 111 33.56 -6.75 19.77
C LEU A 111 34.14 -6.08 18.52
N LEU A 112 34.44 -6.85 17.47
CA LEU A 112 34.92 -6.31 16.20
C LEU A 112 33.91 -5.40 15.50
N ALA A 113 32.60 -5.65 15.60
CA ALA A 113 31.57 -4.76 15.07
C ALA A 113 31.59 -3.39 15.76
N TYR A 114 31.58 -3.36 17.09
CA TYR A 114 31.65 -2.11 17.85
C TYR A 114 32.99 -1.39 17.67
N SER A 115 34.09 -2.14 17.51
CA SER A 115 35.37 -1.53 17.15
C SER A 115 35.34 -0.90 15.75
N THR A 116 34.60 -1.48 14.80
CA THR A 116 34.42 -0.90 13.46
C THR A 116 33.63 0.39 13.56
N MET A 117 32.53 0.39 14.31
CA MET A 117 31.75 1.59 14.64
C MET A 117 32.66 2.69 15.21
N SER A 118 33.57 2.31 16.12
CA SER A 118 34.52 3.25 16.72
C SER A 118 35.45 3.92 15.69
N GLN A 119 36.07 3.11 14.83
CA GLN A 119 37.01 3.61 13.82
C GLN A 119 36.33 4.39 12.68
N LEU A 120 35.11 4.01 12.29
CA LEU A 120 34.32 4.81 11.35
C LEU A 120 33.97 6.17 11.93
N GLY A 121 33.68 6.23 13.23
CA GLY A 121 33.48 7.51 13.94
C GLY A 121 34.71 8.42 13.86
N TYR A 122 35.93 7.86 13.98
CA TYR A 122 37.16 8.63 13.72
C TYR A 122 37.27 9.15 12.30
N LEU A 123 36.97 8.31 11.30
CA LEU A 123 37.00 8.72 9.89
C LEU A 123 36.03 9.87 9.63
N VAL A 124 34.80 9.76 10.12
CA VAL A 124 33.78 10.80 9.96
C VAL A 124 34.20 12.09 10.67
N ALA A 125 34.76 11.99 11.88
CA ALA A 125 35.24 13.16 12.61
C ALA A 125 36.45 13.84 11.92
N LEU A 126 37.39 13.07 11.37
CA LEU A 126 38.50 13.62 10.58
C LEU A 126 38.02 14.32 9.31
N ILE A 127 37.07 13.70 8.58
CA ILE A 127 36.49 14.32 7.38
C ILE A 127 35.72 15.60 7.75
N GLY A 128 35.04 15.60 8.90
CA GLY A 128 34.33 16.77 9.41
C GLY A 128 35.25 17.92 9.76
N LEU A 129 36.48 17.66 10.22
CA LEU A 129 37.47 18.69 10.48
C LEU A 129 37.86 19.45 9.20
N GLY A 130 37.87 18.75 8.06
CA GLY A 130 37.93 19.37 6.73
C GLY A 130 39.26 20.06 6.38
N THR A 131 40.27 20.01 7.24
CA THR A 131 41.61 20.51 6.91
C THR A 131 42.32 19.54 5.97
N PRO A 132 43.24 20.02 5.11
CA PRO A 132 43.97 19.14 4.21
C PRO A 132 44.71 18.01 4.93
N ALA A 133 45.33 18.29 6.08
CA ALA A 133 45.97 17.27 6.92
C ALA A 133 44.96 16.23 7.45
N ALA A 134 43.77 16.65 7.88
CA ALA A 134 42.75 15.75 8.40
C ALA A 134 42.16 14.83 7.32
N LEU A 135 41.90 15.37 6.12
CA LEU A 135 41.41 14.61 4.98
C LEU A 135 42.44 13.58 4.52
N THR A 136 43.72 13.95 4.47
CA THR A 136 44.80 12.99 4.19
C THR A 136 44.92 11.92 5.26
N ALA A 137 44.83 12.28 6.55
CA ALA A 137 44.81 11.32 7.65
C ALA A 137 43.61 10.36 7.55
N ALA A 138 42.44 10.84 7.11
CA ALA A 138 41.26 10.00 6.91
C ALA A 138 41.46 8.97 5.78
N ILE A 139 42.14 9.33 4.69
CA ILE A 139 42.46 8.40 3.60
C ILE A 139 43.42 7.31 4.10
N VAL A 140 44.51 7.69 4.78
CA VAL A 140 45.47 6.74 5.36
C VAL A 140 44.78 5.83 6.38
N HIS A 141 43.91 6.38 7.25
CA HIS A 141 43.16 5.59 8.22
C HIS A 141 42.15 4.65 7.56
N THR A 142 41.56 5.03 6.44
CA THR A 142 40.63 4.17 5.69
C THR A 142 41.37 2.93 5.17
N ILE A 143 42.58 3.10 4.64
CA ILE A 143 43.44 2.00 4.18
C ILE A 143 43.87 1.12 5.36
N ALA A 144 44.42 1.73 6.42
CA ALA A 144 44.83 1.01 7.62
C ALA A 144 43.68 0.16 8.18
N HIS A 145 42.51 0.79 8.33
CA HIS A 145 41.30 0.13 8.81
C HIS A 145 40.86 -1.04 7.94
N ALA A 146 40.86 -0.89 6.61
CA ALA A 146 40.50 -1.98 5.72
C ALA A 146 41.42 -3.20 5.94
N LEU A 147 42.73 -2.98 6.07
CA LEU A 147 43.70 -4.06 6.27
C LEU A 147 43.51 -4.75 7.62
N PHE A 148 43.60 -4.00 8.74
CA PHE A 148 43.55 -4.63 10.06
C PHE A 148 42.17 -5.22 10.34
N LYS A 149 41.08 -4.61 9.87
CA LYS A 149 39.74 -5.13 10.16
C LYS A 149 39.43 -6.39 9.35
N SER A 150 39.86 -6.43 8.09
CA SER A 150 39.76 -7.63 7.26
C SER A 150 40.55 -8.79 7.89
N ALA A 151 41.81 -8.55 8.27
CA ALA A 151 42.65 -9.53 8.94
C ALA A 151 41.99 -10.08 10.22
N LEU A 152 41.44 -9.20 11.07
CA LEU A 152 40.82 -9.59 12.34
C LEU A 152 39.52 -10.38 12.17
N PHE A 153 38.60 -9.97 11.28
CA PHE A 153 37.36 -10.72 11.07
C PHE A 153 37.63 -12.10 10.49
N LEU A 154 38.57 -12.21 9.55
CA LEU A 154 38.96 -13.48 8.96
C LEU A 154 39.67 -14.38 9.99
N ALA A 155 40.60 -13.84 10.80
CA ALA A 155 41.27 -14.59 11.85
C ALA A 155 40.31 -15.06 12.96
N VAL A 156 39.35 -14.21 13.37
CA VAL A 156 38.28 -14.63 14.29
C VAL A 156 37.40 -15.72 13.65
N GLY A 157 37.18 -15.68 12.33
CA GLY A 157 36.51 -16.76 11.61
C GLY A 157 37.26 -18.09 11.66
N VAL A 158 38.59 -18.06 11.56
CA VAL A 158 39.44 -19.26 11.73
C VAL A 158 39.33 -19.80 13.17
N ILE A 159 39.38 -18.93 14.18
CA ILE A 159 39.20 -19.33 15.59
C ILE A 159 37.80 -19.93 15.82
N ASP A 160 36.75 -19.32 15.29
CA ASP A 160 35.36 -19.80 15.43
C ASP A 160 35.21 -21.19 14.80
N HIS A 161 35.83 -21.42 13.65
CA HIS A 161 35.83 -22.71 12.94
C HIS A 161 36.57 -23.80 13.73
N GLU A 162 37.80 -23.55 14.18
CA GLU A 162 38.63 -24.56 14.86
C GLU A 162 38.22 -24.80 16.32
N ALA A 163 37.81 -23.75 17.04
CA ALA A 163 37.42 -23.86 18.45
C ALA A 163 35.93 -24.18 18.65
N GLY A 164 35.12 -24.11 17.58
CA GLY A 164 33.66 -24.25 17.62
C GLY A 164 32.95 -23.16 18.43
N THR A 165 33.66 -22.09 18.77
CA THR A 165 33.16 -20.97 19.55
C THR A 165 34.05 -19.76 19.39
N ARG A 166 33.45 -18.58 19.53
CA ARG A 166 34.13 -17.28 19.56
C ARG A 166 33.82 -16.48 20.82
N ASP A 167 33.28 -17.13 21.85
CA ASP A 167 33.05 -16.51 23.17
C ASP A 167 34.36 -16.54 23.97
N MET A 168 34.90 -15.36 24.28
CA MET A 168 36.15 -15.18 25.01
C MET A 168 36.17 -15.88 26.36
N ARG A 169 34.99 -16.04 26.97
CA ARG A 169 34.84 -16.69 28.28
C ARG A 169 35.05 -18.21 28.18
N ILE A 170 34.63 -18.82 27.06
CA ILE A 170 34.83 -20.25 26.77
C ILE A 170 36.25 -20.48 26.27
N LEU A 171 36.77 -19.62 25.39
CA LEU A 171 38.13 -19.71 24.85
C LEU A 171 39.20 -19.67 25.95
N THR A 172 38.93 -18.99 27.06
CA THR A 172 39.82 -18.96 28.25
C THR A 172 40.05 -20.33 28.89
N VAL A 173 39.08 -21.25 28.77
CA VAL A 173 39.17 -22.60 29.33
C VAL A 173 39.86 -23.56 28.35
N ARG A 174 39.84 -23.25 27.05
CA ARG A 174 40.48 -24.04 25.99
C ARG A 174 41.98 -23.75 25.91
N ARG A 175 42.77 -24.73 25.45
CA ARG A 175 44.19 -24.54 25.17
C ARG A 175 44.36 -24.13 23.70
N MET A 176 44.52 -22.83 23.46
CA MET A 176 44.69 -22.27 22.11
C MET A 176 46.12 -22.51 21.59
N ALA A 177 46.32 -23.55 20.77
CA ALA A 177 47.60 -23.92 20.18
C ALA A 177 47.68 -23.53 18.68
N MET A 178 47.40 -22.25 18.39
CA MET A 178 47.30 -21.68 17.04
C MET A 178 48.29 -20.51 16.84
N PRO A 179 49.61 -20.73 16.87
CA PRO A 179 50.60 -19.65 16.89
C PRO A 179 50.53 -18.71 15.68
N ALA A 180 50.23 -19.22 14.48
CA ALA A 180 50.14 -18.41 13.28
C ALA A 180 48.86 -17.55 13.31
N THR A 181 47.71 -18.16 13.58
CA THR A 181 46.44 -17.42 13.68
C THR A 181 46.48 -16.36 14.80
N LEU A 182 47.06 -16.69 15.96
CA LEU A 182 47.22 -15.76 17.07
C LEU A 182 48.18 -14.61 16.74
N MET A 183 49.24 -14.86 15.97
CA MET A 183 50.13 -13.80 15.48
C MET A 183 49.40 -12.83 14.55
N VAL A 184 48.49 -13.34 13.71
CA VAL A 184 47.64 -12.48 12.86
C VAL A 184 46.69 -11.62 13.70
N VAL A 185 46.06 -12.20 14.73
CA VAL A 185 45.23 -11.44 15.67
C VAL A 185 46.06 -10.38 16.40
N LEU A 186 47.27 -10.71 16.82
CA LEU A 186 48.18 -9.78 17.48
C LEU A 186 48.55 -8.62 16.57
N LEU A 187 49.04 -8.90 15.35
CA LEU A 187 49.42 -7.87 14.37
C LEU A 187 48.23 -6.99 13.98
N GLY A 188 47.07 -7.58 13.69
CA GLY A 188 45.85 -6.84 13.38
C GLY A 188 45.39 -5.96 14.55
N SER A 189 45.44 -6.47 15.77
CA SER A 189 45.03 -5.73 16.98
C SER A 189 46.01 -4.63 17.34
N ALA A 190 47.31 -4.86 17.16
CA ALA A 190 48.37 -3.88 17.36
C ALA A 190 48.24 -2.73 16.33
N SER A 191 47.90 -3.05 15.07
CA SER A 191 47.64 -2.03 14.05
C SER A 191 46.39 -1.22 14.40
N MET A 192 45.29 -1.90 14.76
CA MET A 192 44.05 -1.24 15.24
C MET A 192 44.28 -0.36 16.50
N ALA A 193 45.16 -0.79 17.40
CA ALA A 193 45.52 -0.03 18.60
C ALA A 193 46.37 1.21 18.26
N GLY A 194 47.19 1.13 17.21
CA GLY A 194 48.14 2.18 16.83
C GLY A 194 49.51 1.94 17.45
N VAL A 195 50.06 0.73 17.34
CA VAL A 195 51.38 0.36 17.88
C VAL A 195 52.45 0.39 16.78
N PRO A 196 53.62 1.03 16.98
CA PRO A 196 54.72 0.99 16.02
C PRO A 196 55.25 -0.44 15.79
N PRO A 197 55.69 -0.83 14.57
CA PRO A 197 55.81 -0.04 13.34
C PRO A 197 54.65 -0.26 12.34
N LEU A 198 53.42 -0.49 12.80
CA LEU A 198 52.28 -0.83 11.92
C LEU A 198 51.63 0.41 11.28
N LEU A 199 51.00 0.25 10.12
CA LEU A 199 50.33 1.34 9.41
C LEU A 199 49.26 2.06 10.26
N GLY A 200 48.60 1.34 11.17
CA GLY A 200 47.66 1.94 12.10
C GLY A 200 48.28 2.93 13.10
N PHE A 201 49.57 2.82 13.42
CA PHE A 201 50.29 3.82 14.20
C PHE A 201 50.44 5.12 13.41
N VAL A 202 51.00 5.04 12.19
CA VAL A 202 51.15 6.19 11.28
C VAL A 202 49.82 6.93 11.12
N SER A 203 48.76 6.17 10.86
CA SER A 203 47.42 6.70 10.73
C SER A 203 46.90 7.43 11.98
N LYS A 204 47.11 6.88 13.18
CA LYS A 204 46.63 7.49 14.42
C LYS A 204 47.46 8.68 14.87
N GLU A 205 48.76 8.66 14.61
CA GLU A 205 49.61 9.82 14.84
C GLU A 205 49.16 11.00 13.96
N SER A 206 48.92 10.76 12.66
CA SER A 206 48.35 11.78 11.76
C SER A 206 46.98 12.26 12.22
N LEU A 207 46.15 11.37 12.78
CA LEU A 207 44.86 11.74 13.36
C LEU A 207 45.04 12.67 14.57
N PHE A 208 45.97 12.39 15.49
CA PHE A 208 46.23 13.28 16.63
C PHE A 208 46.80 14.62 16.19
N ALA A 209 47.73 14.63 15.23
CA ALA A 209 48.28 15.85 14.65
C ALA A 209 47.18 16.72 14.05
N ALA A 210 46.28 16.13 13.24
CA ALA A 210 45.16 16.86 12.65
C ALA A 210 44.25 17.55 13.69
N PHE A 211 43.95 16.88 14.80
CA PHE A 211 43.14 17.48 15.88
C PHE A 211 43.89 18.52 16.70
N LEU A 212 45.20 18.39 16.88
CA LEU A 212 46.04 19.38 17.56
C LEU A 212 46.19 20.67 16.74
N ASP A 213 46.37 20.52 15.44
CA ASP A 213 46.58 21.61 14.49
C ASP A 213 45.25 22.19 13.96
N ALA A 214 44.11 21.77 14.53
CA ALA A 214 42.80 22.30 14.18
C ALA A 214 42.70 23.79 14.54
N GLU A 215 42.38 24.63 13.55
CA GLU A 215 42.18 26.09 13.69
C GLU A 215 40.85 26.43 14.41
N LEU A 216 40.64 25.85 15.58
CA LEU A 216 39.47 26.04 16.43
C LEU A 216 39.85 26.83 17.70
N PRO A 217 38.88 27.40 18.44
CA PRO A 217 39.15 28.00 19.74
C PRO A 217 39.86 27.00 20.67
N SER A 218 40.92 27.44 21.36
CA SER A 218 41.83 26.57 22.12
C SER A 218 41.12 25.60 23.09
N GLY A 219 40.05 26.05 23.75
CA GLY A 219 39.24 25.19 24.62
C GLY A 219 38.51 24.06 23.89
N VAL A 220 38.03 24.31 22.66
CA VAL A 220 37.37 23.30 21.81
C VAL A 220 38.40 22.32 21.27
N THR A 221 39.54 22.80 20.76
CA THR A 221 40.64 21.96 20.29
C THR A 221 41.13 21.00 21.39
N ALA A 222 41.32 21.52 22.61
CA ALA A 222 41.72 20.71 23.76
C ALA A 222 40.67 19.65 24.12
N LEU A 223 39.39 20.02 24.13
CA LEU A 223 38.29 19.09 24.41
C LEU A 223 38.20 17.97 23.36
N LEU A 224 38.19 18.31 22.07
CA LEU A 224 38.08 17.34 20.98
C LEU A 224 39.29 16.40 20.98
N THR A 225 40.50 16.95 21.15
CA THR A 225 41.74 16.15 21.25
C THR A 225 41.68 15.22 22.46
N ALA A 226 41.22 15.68 23.63
CA ALA A 226 41.09 14.85 24.81
C ALA A 226 40.08 13.70 24.60
N VAL A 227 38.94 13.97 23.95
CA VAL A 227 37.94 12.94 23.60
C VAL A 227 38.54 11.91 22.65
N VAL A 228 39.26 12.34 21.63
CA VAL A 228 39.95 11.48 20.68
C VAL A 228 41.01 10.61 21.37
N VAL A 229 41.82 11.18 22.27
CA VAL A 229 42.79 10.41 23.07
C VAL A 229 42.09 9.39 23.96
N LEU A 230 40.98 9.75 24.61
CA LEU A 230 40.18 8.83 25.42
C LEU A 230 39.65 7.64 24.59
N ILE A 231 39.10 7.91 23.40
CA ILE A 231 38.65 6.87 22.47
C ILE A 231 39.83 5.97 22.07
N ALA A 232 41.02 6.53 21.89
CA ALA A 232 42.22 5.77 21.51
C ALA A 232 42.71 4.88 22.66
N ILE A 233 42.64 5.35 23.91
CA ILE A 233 42.90 4.54 25.12
C ILE A 233 41.91 3.38 25.18
N CYS A 234 40.60 3.65 25.00
CA CYS A 234 39.60 2.59 24.95
C CYS A 234 39.85 1.61 23.79
N THR A 235 40.31 2.12 22.64
CA THR A 235 40.68 1.31 21.47
C THR A 235 41.82 0.36 21.78
N PHE A 236 42.90 0.88 22.37
CA PHE A 236 44.01 0.06 22.82
C PHE A 236 43.54 -1.01 23.81
N THR A 237 42.67 -0.62 24.75
CA THR A 237 42.14 -1.49 25.79
C THR A 237 41.31 -2.64 25.20
N TYR A 238 40.38 -2.37 24.28
CA TYR A 238 39.59 -3.44 23.66
C TYR A 238 40.42 -4.27 22.66
N SER A 239 41.45 -3.71 22.03
CA SER A 239 42.41 -4.46 21.21
C SER A 239 43.19 -5.47 22.07
N GLY A 240 43.73 -5.03 23.21
CA GLY A 240 44.41 -5.91 24.16
C GLY A 240 43.47 -7.00 24.70
N ARG A 241 42.23 -6.63 25.00
CA ARG A 241 41.17 -7.58 25.37
C ARG A 241 40.93 -8.63 24.29
N LEU A 242 40.80 -8.21 23.02
CA LEU A 242 40.63 -9.11 21.87
C LEU A 242 41.78 -10.13 21.77
N VAL A 243 43.02 -9.67 21.88
CA VAL A 243 44.21 -10.53 21.86
C VAL A 243 44.20 -11.53 23.02
N LEU A 244 43.98 -11.07 24.25
CA LEU A 244 43.94 -11.93 25.43
C LEU A 244 42.83 -12.97 25.34
N GLY A 245 41.66 -12.60 24.82
CA GLY A 245 40.54 -13.53 24.62
C GLY A 245 40.80 -14.56 23.53
N ALA A 246 41.38 -14.15 22.40
CA ALA A 246 41.77 -15.05 21.32
C ALA A 246 42.84 -16.06 21.77
N MET A 247 43.81 -15.62 22.59
CA MET A 247 44.85 -16.49 23.17
C MET A 247 44.34 -17.44 24.27
N GLY A 248 43.09 -17.33 24.69
CA GLY A 248 42.57 -18.05 25.85
C GLY A 248 43.22 -17.64 27.19
N ARG A 249 43.82 -16.45 27.25
CA ARG A 249 44.49 -15.89 28.45
C ARG A 249 43.67 -14.81 29.15
N TYR A 250 42.47 -14.54 28.66
CA TYR A 250 41.54 -13.60 29.26
C TYR A 250 41.11 -14.09 30.66
N ARG A 251 40.97 -13.19 31.64
CA ARG A 251 40.54 -13.57 32.99
C ARG A 251 39.02 -13.53 33.07
N SER A 252 38.38 -14.67 32.83
CA SER A 252 36.91 -14.77 32.89
C SER A 252 36.36 -14.36 34.28
N PRO A 253 35.24 -13.62 34.37
CA PRO A 253 34.64 -13.26 35.65
C PRO A 253 34.29 -14.51 36.47
N LYS A 254 34.67 -14.53 37.76
CA LYS A 254 34.44 -15.69 38.67
C LYS A 254 32.99 -16.18 38.67
N HIS A 255 32.03 -15.27 38.52
CA HIS A 255 30.60 -15.61 38.50
C HIS A 255 30.14 -16.35 37.24
N TRP A 256 30.82 -16.16 36.10
CA TRP A 256 30.47 -16.85 34.85
C TRP A 256 30.91 -18.32 34.86
N ILE A 257 32.06 -18.61 35.47
CA ILE A 257 32.62 -19.98 35.59
C ILE A 257 31.62 -20.91 36.32
N ASN A 258 30.84 -20.37 37.27
CA ASN A 258 29.85 -21.10 38.04
C ASN A 258 28.50 -21.30 37.31
N THR A 259 28.35 -20.84 36.07
CA THR A 259 27.13 -21.09 35.27
C THR A 259 27.19 -22.48 34.62
N PRO A 260 26.06 -23.14 34.31
CA PRO A 260 26.06 -24.44 33.63
C PRO A 260 26.85 -24.43 32.31
N ARG A 261 26.83 -23.32 31.57
CA ARG A 261 27.64 -23.11 30.36
C ARG A 261 29.14 -23.02 30.64
N GLY A 262 29.54 -22.40 31.75
CA GLY A 262 30.93 -22.33 32.18
C GLY A 262 31.45 -23.67 32.71
N ALA A 263 30.62 -24.39 33.47
CA ALA A 263 30.95 -25.69 34.05
C ALA A 263 31.08 -26.82 33.00
N GLY A 264 30.37 -26.70 31.87
CA GLY A 264 30.43 -27.66 30.76
C GLY A 264 31.55 -27.40 29.74
N ALA A 265 32.37 -26.36 29.90
CA ALA A 265 33.46 -26.05 28.96
C ALA A 265 34.62 -27.04 29.13
N SER A 266 34.96 -27.79 28.06
CA SER A 266 36.05 -28.77 28.07
C SER A 266 37.43 -28.11 27.88
N ARG A 267 38.47 -28.70 28.49
CA ARG A 267 39.88 -28.32 28.28
C ARG A 267 40.46 -28.98 27.02
N GLU A 268 39.77 -28.84 25.90
CA GLU A 268 40.27 -29.31 24.62
C GLU A 268 41.40 -28.41 24.12
N THR A 269 42.36 -29.02 23.41
CA THR A 269 43.41 -28.28 22.70
C THR A 269 42.90 -27.96 21.31
N VAL A 270 42.86 -26.68 20.97
CA VAL A 270 42.50 -26.20 19.63
C VAL A 270 43.79 -26.10 18.82
N GLY A 271 43.92 -26.93 17.80
CA GLY A 271 45.07 -26.96 16.90
C GLY A 271 45.03 -25.86 15.85
N GLU A 272 46.16 -25.63 15.20
CA GLU A 272 46.27 -24.66 14.10
C GLU A 272 45.49 -25.12 12.86
N ALA A 273 44.92 -24.15 12.15
CA ALA A 273 44.24 -24.40 10.88
C ALA A 273 45.24 -24.72 9.75
N SER A 274 44.73 -25.19 8.60
CA SER A 274 45.58 -25.36 7.42
C SER A 274 46.20 -24.02 6.98
N ALA A 275 47.43 -24.07 6.43
CA ALA A 275 48.14 -22.87 5.98
C ALA A 275 47.37 -22.06 4.91
N ALA A 276 46.61 -22.76 4.06
CA ALA A 276 45.73 -22.11 3.10
C ALA A 276 44.62 -21.30 3.80
N PHE A 277 44.15 -21.73 4.98
CA PHE A 277 43.05 -21.07 5.67
C PHE A 277 43.49 -19.85 6.48
N TRP A 278 44.54 -19.97 7.31
CA TRP A 278 45.08 -18.82 8.06
C TRP A 278 45.94 -17.89 7.20
N GLY A 279 46.39 -18.34 6.01
CA GLY A 279 47.15 -17.53 5.07
C GLY A 279 46.41 -16.28 4.59
N TYR A 280 45.10 -16.37 4.33
CA TYR A 280 44.29 -15.21 3.89
C TYR A 280 44.27 -14.05 4.90
N PRO A 281 43.92 -14.25 6.18
CA PRO A 281 44.02 -13.18 7.17
C PRO A 281 45.48 -12.71 7.38
N ALA A 282 46.46 -13.60 7.26
CA ALA A 282 47.87 -13.26 7.40
C ALA A 282 48.37 -12.29 6.32
N VAL A 283 47.93 -12.41 5.06
CA VAL A 283 48.29 -11.47 3.99
C VAL A 283 47.94 -10.03 4.38
N ASN A 284 46.72 -9.81 4.89
CA ASN A 284 46.26 -8.47 5.27
C ASN A 284 47.01 -7.91 6.48
N ALA A 285 47.29 -8.74 7.48
CA ALA A 285 48.08 -8.32 8.65
C ALA A 285 49.54 -8.01 8.29
N SER A 286 50.16 -8.85 7.45
CA SER A 286 51.53 -8.64 6.95
C SER A 286 51.61 -7.38 6.09
N LEU A 287 50.61 -7.13 5.22
CA LEU A 287 50.58 -5.92 4.42
C LEU A 287 50.46 -4.66 5.31
N SER A 288 49.69 -4.72 6.40
CA SER A 288 49.65 -3.62 7.38
C SER A 288 50.99 -3.36 8.07
N LEU A 289 51.85 -4.38 8.22
CA LEU A 289 53.21 -4.23 8.76
C LEU A 289 54.17 -3.67 7.72
N ILE A 290 54.17 -4.24 6.51
CA ILE A 290 55.03 -3.81 5.40
C ILE A 290 54.76 -2.33 5.08
N LEU A 291 53.50 -1.93 4.94
CA LEU A 291 53.12 -0.55 4.64
C LEU A 291 53.34 0.40 5.83
N GLY A 292 53.41 -0.11 7.06
CA GLY A 292 53.79 0.69 8.23
C GLY A 292 55.30 0.95 8.27
N MET A 293 56.11 -0.06 7.94
CA MET A 293 57.57 0.06 7.87
C MET A 293 58.06 0.84 6.65
N LEU A 294 57.35 0.70 5.52
CA LEU A 294 57.66 1.34 4.23
C LEU A 294 56.48 2.24 3.77
N PRO A 295 56.13 3.29 4.53
CA PRO A 295 54.95 4.11 4.24
C PRO A 295 55.07 4.93 2.95
N PHE A 296 56.29 5.17 2.46
CA PHE A 296 56.56 5.85 1.20
C PHE A 296 55.88 5.16 -0.01
N ILE A 297 55.62 3.85 0.05
CA ILE A 297 54.90 3.09 -1.00
C ILE A 297 53.49 3.67 -1.23
N LEU A 298 52.86 4.19 -0.17
CA LEU A 298 51.52 4.78 -0.24
C LEU A 298 51.53 6.25 -0.62
N THR A 299 52.69 6.91 -0.61
CA THR A 299 52.76 8.38 -0.72
C THR A 299 52.17 8.87 -2.04
N GLY A 300 52.53 8.29 -3.18
CA GLY A 300 52.00 8.73 -4.48
C GLY A 300 50.49 8.53 -4.62
N THR A 301 49.95 7.40 -4.16
CA THR A 301 48.51 7.10 -4.27
C THR A 301 47.67 7.91 -3.29
N VAL A 302 48.15 8.09 -2.06
CA VAL A 302 47.49 8.93 -1.06
C VAL A 302 47.57 10.40 -1.44
N ALA A 303 48.70 10.89 -1.97
CA ALA A 303 48.83 12.27 -2.44
C ALA A 303 47.86 12.55 -3.59
N ALA A 304 47.74 11.65 -4.58
CA ALA A 304 46.78 11.80 -5.66
C ALA A 304 45.33 11.84 -5.14
N ALA A 305 44.98 10.98 -4.19
CA ALA A 305 43.64 10.98 -3.58
C ALA A 305 43.38 12.24 -2.73
N ALA A 306 44.38 12.67 -1.95
CA ALA A 306 44.32 13.88 -1.14
C ALA A 306 44.18 15.13 -2.01
N HIS A 307 44.90 15.22 -3.14
CA HIS A 307 44.77 16.33 -4.08
C HIS A 307 43.34 16.47 -4.62
N VAL A 308 42.70 15.36 -5.00
CA VAL A 308 41.30 15.37 -5.47
C VAL A 308 40.32 15.81 -4.38
N VAL A 309 40.57 15.45 -3.12
CA VAL A 309 39.66 15.74 -1.99
C VAL A 309 39.89 17.13 -1.40
N THR A 310 41.12 17.64 -1.43
CA THR A 310 41.52 18.91 -0.81
C THR A 310 41.60 20.07 -1.80
N GLY A 311 41.78 19.78 -3.09
CA GLY A 311 42.01 20.79 -4.13
C GLY A 311 43.37 21.49 -4.06
N VAL A 312 44.29 21.01 -3.23
CA VAL A 312 45.61 21.63 -3.01
C VAL A 312 46.71 20.58 -3.27
N GLU A 313 47.73 20.95 -4.04
CA GLU A 313 48.95 20.15 -4.15
C GLU A 313 49.69 20.16 -2.81
N GLN A 314 49.91 18.97 -2.26
CA GLN A 314 50.65 18.80 -1.01
C GLN A 314 51.91 17.98 -1.29
N ASP A 315 53.06 18.50 -0.88
CA ASP A 315 54.27 17.70 -0.69
C ASP A 315 54.07 16.79 0.53
N LEU A 316 53.39 15.68 0.29
CA LEU A 316 53.06 14.71 1.32
C LEU A 316 54.25 13.75 1.51
N GLU A 317 54.89 13.76 2.67
CA GLU A 317 55.85 12.72 3.04
C GLU A 317 55.27 11.87 4.17
N ILE A 318 54.73 10.69 3.82
CA ILE A 318 54.23 9.74 4.80
C ILE A 318 55.44 9.00 5.37
N SER A 319 55.88 9.40 6.56
CA SER A 319 56.96 8.75 7.28
C SER A 319 56.43 7.95 8.47
N LEU A 320 57.19 6.95 8.92
CA LEU A 320 56.85 6.19 10.14
C LEU A 320 57.08 7.04 11.39
N TRP A 321 57.98 8.01 11.33
CA TRP A 321 58.40 8.80 12.47
C TRP A 321 58.92 10.17 12.04
N HIS A 322 58.19 11.23 12.42
CA HIS A 322 58.53 12.63 12.12
C HIS A 322 59.30 13.34 13.25
N GLY A 323 59.92 12.58 14.17
CA GLY A 323 60.64 13.12 15.34
C GLY A 323 59.79 13.19 16.62
N VAL A 324 60.24 13.93 17.65
CA VAL A 324 59.51 14.08 18.92
C VAL A 324 58.44 15.16 18.79
N THR A 325 57.26 14.77 18.32
CA THR A 325 56.10 15.67 18.13
C THR A 325 55.10 15.55 19.30
N PRO A 326 54.21 16.55 19.50
CA PRO A 326 53.11 16.41 20.46
C PRO A 326 52.19 15.22 20.14
N ALA A 327 51.98 14.90 18.87
CA ALA A 327 51.22 13.73 18.42
C ALA A 327 51.87 12.40 18.86
N LEU A 328 53.21 12.31 18.82
CA LEU A 328 53.94 11.17 19.35
C LEU A 328 53.78 11.04 20.86
N ILE A 329 53.84 12.15 21.61
CA ILE A 329 53.62 12.14 23.07
C ILE A 329 52.23 11.61 23.40
N LEU A 330 51.20 12.04 22.68
CA LEU A 330 49.84 11.51 22.83
C LEU A 330 49.77 10.02 22.50
N SER A 331 50.48 9.55 21.48
CA SER A 331 50.55 8.12 21.14
C SER A 331 51.22 7.29 22.23
N ILE A 332 52.33 7.77 22.80
CA ILE A 332 53.00 7.14 23.95
C ILE A 332 52.05 7.10 25.16
N LEU A 333 51.36 8.21 25.44
CA LEU A 333 50.38 8.29 26.51
C LEU A 333 49.24 7.27 26.32
N VAL A 334 48.71 7.15 25.11
CA VAL A 334 47.67 6.15 24.77
C VAL A 334 48.16 4.73 25.01
N ILE A 335 49.40 4.41 24.62
CA ILE A 335 49.98 3.07 24.82
C ILE A 335 50.19 2.79 26.31
N VAL A 336 50.72 3.76 27.07
CA VAL A 336 50.96 3.60 28.52
C VAL A 336 49.63 3.46 29.27
N LEU A 337 48.71 4.40 29.10
CA LEU A 337 47.41 4.36 29.77
C LEU A 337 46.54 3.19 29.31
N GLY A 338 46.61 2.85 28.02
CA GLY A 338 45.95 1.67 27.47
C GLY A 338 46.49 0.37 28.05
N SER A 339 47.81 0.24 28.21
CA SER A 339 48.44 -0.92 28.85
C SER A 339 48.05 -1.06 30.32
N VAL A 340 47.99 0.07 31.04
CA VAL A 340 47.47 0.13 32.42
C VAL A 340 46.00 -0.32 32.43
N ALA A 341 45.16 0.18 31.52
CA ALA A 341 43.76 -0.21 31.44
C ALA A 341 43.56 -1.70 31.11
N VAL A 342 44.42 -2.30 30.26
CA VAL A 342 44.43 -3.76 30.00
C VAL A 342 44.85 -4.54 31.25
N TRP A 343 45.79 -4.04 32.04
CA TRP A 343 46.19 -4.68 33.30
C TRP A 343 45.04 -4.71 34.32
N TYR A 344 44.27 -3.62 34.39
CA TYR A 344 43.11 -3.47 35.27
C TYR A 344 41.77 -3.84 34.60
N LEU A 345 41.81 -4.56 33.48
CA LEU A 345 40.62 -4.92 32.70
C LEU A 345 39.49 -5.56 33.53
N PRO A 346 39.75 -6.47 34.50
CA PRO A 346 38.67 -7.05 35.31
C PRO A 346 37.92 -6.02 36.16
N VAL A 347 38.61 -4.97 36.63
CA VAL A 347 38.00 -3.89 37.42
C VAL A 347 37.14 -3.01 36.51
N LEU A 348 37.65 -2.68 35.32
CA LEU A 348 36.94 -1.89 34.33
C LEU A 348 35.65 -2.61 33.87
N GLU A 349 35.71 -3.92 33.64
CA GLU A 349 34.54 -4.73 33.26
C GLU A 349 33.50 -4.79 34.38
N ALA A 350 33.92 -5.02 35.62
CA ALA A 350 33.02 -5.01 36.78
C ALA A 350 32.28 -3.67 36.92
N PHE A 351 32.90 -2.57 36.50
CA PHE A 351 32.27 -1.25 36.50
C PHE A 351 31.34 -1.01 35.29
N LEU A 352 31.75 -1.43 34.08
CA LEU A 352 31.05 -1.12 32.82
C LEU A 352 29.90 -2.08 32.48
N VAL A 353 30.05 -3.38 32.75
CA VAL A 353 29.11 -4.42 32.30
C VAL A 353 27.75 -4.36 33.02
N PRO A 354 27.67 -4.17 34.36
CA PRO A 354 26.38 -4.16 35.07
C PRO A 354 25.49 -2.94 34.78
N ARG A 355 25.99 -1.95 34.04
CA ARG A 355 25.27 -0.70 33.73
C ARG A 355 24.94 -0.62 32.24
N PRO A 356 24.02 -1.47 31.72
CA PRO A 356 23.54 -1.30 30.36
C PRO A 356 22.88 0.08 30.23
N LEU A 357 22.99 0.68 29.05
CA LEU A 357 22.25 1.91 28.76
C LEU A 357 20.74 1.62 28.82
N SER A 358 19.95 2.58 29.31
CA SER A 358 18.49 2.43 29.46
C SER A 358 17.76 2.29 28.12
N PHE A 359 18.41 2.61 27.01
CA PHE A 359 17.91 2.44 25.66
C PHE A 359 18.93 1.71 24.79
N SER A 360 18.45 0.83 23.91
CA SER A 360 19.24 0.23 22.83
C SER A 360 18.85 0.87 21.51
N GLY A 361 19.82 1.09 20.61
CA GLY A 361 19.53 1.66 19.29
C GLY A 361 18.51 0.81 18.52
N LEU A 362 18.60 -0.53 18.63
CA LEU A 362 17.62 -1.44 18.04
C LEU A 362 16.21 -1.25 18.60
N GLY A 363 16.09 -1.05 19.92
CA GLY A 363 14.79 -0.81 20.56
C GLY A 363 14.11 0.47 20.06
N VAL A 364 14.88 1.49 19.68
CA VAL A 364 14.34 2.72 19.07
C VAL A 364 13.79 2.42 17.66
N VAL A 365 14.55 1.71 16.83
CA VAL A 365 14.13 1.33 15.47
C VAL A 365 12.86 0.47 15.51
N GLU A 366 12.81 -0.50 16.42
CA GLU A 366 11.66 -1.40 16.55
C GLU A 366 10.40 -0.65 17.04
N LYS A 367 10.54 0.28 17.99
CA LYS A 367 9.42 1.14 18.40
C LYS A 367 8.90 2.02 17.27
N LEU A 368 9.81 2.61 16.47
CA LEU A 368 9.42 3.42 15.32
C LEU A 368 8.66 2.60 14.27
N ARG A 369 9.13 1.38 14.01
CA ARG A 369 8.47 0.43 13.11
C ARG A 369 7.06 0.07 13.61
N GLN A 370 6.93 -0.28 14.90
CA GLN A 370 5.64 -0.60 15.51
C GLN A 370 4.67 0.59 15.45
N ALA A 371 5.11 1.79 15.82
CA ALA A 371 4.30 3.00 15.73
C ALA A 371 3.84 3.28 14.29
N THR A 372 4.68 3.02 13.29
CA THR A 372 4.32 3.19 11.88
C THR A 372 3.22 2.20 11.45
N ILE A 373 3.31 0.96 11.92
CA ILE A 373 2.30 -0.09 11.64
C ILE A 373 0.97 0.24 12.34
N GLU A 374 1.02 0.65 13.60
CA GLU A 374 -0.18 1.06 14.38
C GLU A 374 -0.86 2.28 13.77
N PHE A 375 -0.07 3.25 13.32
CA PHE A 375 -0.58 4.40 12.58
C PHE A 375 -1.27 3.96 11.28
N GLY A 376 -0.65 3.09 10.49
CA GLY A 376 -1.25 2.53 9.28
C GLY A 376 -2.55 1.77 9.54
N ALA A 377 -2.59 0.99 10.63
CA ALA A 377 -3.81 0.29 11.05
C ALA A 377 -4.92 1.26 11.46
N THR A 378 -4.57 2.36 12.15
CA THR A 378 -5.52 3.41 12.55
C THR A 378 -6.11 4.11 11.33
N VAL A 379 -5.28 4.49 10.36
CA VAL A 379 -5.73 5.12 9.10
C VAL A 379 -6.65 4.16 8.31
N SER A 380 -6.27 2.88 8.20
CA SER A 380 -7.06 1.87 7.49
C SER A 380 -8.41 1.57 8.17
N SER A 381 -8.50 1.71 9.50
CA SER A 381 -9.73 1.44 10.25
C SER A 381 -10.92 2.32 9.84
N TRP A 382 -10.66 3.49 9.25
CA TRP A 382 -11.71 4.42 8.83
C TRP A 382 -12.49 3.91 7.61
N THR A 383 -11.84 3.12 6.75
CA THR A 383 -12.42 2.62 5.49
C THR A 383 -12.61 1.11 5.46
N SER A 384 -12.17 0.38 6.49
CA SER A 384 -12.21 -1.09 6.50
C SER A 384 -13.60 -1.72 6.76
N GLY A 385 -14.61 -0.92 7.11
CA GLY A 385 -15.95 -1.42 7.39
C GLY A 385 -16.70 -1.87 6.14
N LEU A 386 -17.39 -3.01 6.18
CA LEU A 386 -18.25 -3.50 5.08
C LEU A 386 -19.64 -2.82 5.03
N ASN A 387 -19.93 -1.90 5.95
CA ASN A 387 -21.21 -1.21 6.00
C ASN A 387 -21.29 -0.14 4.90
N PRO A 388 -22.17 -0.27 3.90
CA PRO A 388 -22.30 0.71 2.82
C PRO A 388 -22.59 2.13 3.33
N GLY A 389 -23.31 2.26 4.45
CA GLY A 389 -23.65 3.56 5.03
C GLY A 389 -22.44 4.41 5.42
N ARG A 390 -21.30 3.79 5.78
CA ARG A 390 -20.05 4.54 6.04
C ARG A 390 -19.43 5.05 4.74
N HIS A 391 -19.47 4.24 3.69
CA HIS A 391 -18.95 4.62 2.38
C HIS A 391 -19.81 5.68 1.69
N LEU A 392 -21.11 5.72 1.99
CA LEU A 392 -22.02 6.77 1.52
C LEU A 392 -21.83 8.12 2.22
N ALA A 393 -21.12 8.18 3.35
CA ALA A 393 -20.79 9.44 4.00
C ALA A 393 -19.87 10.30 3.14
N VAL A 394 -18.92 9.68 2.42
CA VAL A 394 -17.95 10.38 1.57
C VAL A 394 -18.63 11.14 0.41
N PRO A 395 -19.47 10.53 -0.46
CA PRO A 395 -20.16 11.27 -1.51
C PRO A 395 -21.14 12.31 -0.93
N SER A 396 -21.75 12.04 0.24
CA SER A 396 -22.62 13.02 0.91
C SER A 396 -21.85 14.28 1.32
N VAL A 397 -20.66 14.11 1.91
CA VAL A 397 -19.76 15.23 2.25
C VAL A 397 -19.27 15.93 1.00
N LEU A 398 -18.93 15.19 -0.06
CA LEU A 398 -18.47 15.77 -1.32
C LEU A 398 -19.55 16.65 -1.97
N LEU A 399 -20.82 16.24 -1.95
CA LEU A 399 -21.93 17.08 -2.44
C LEU A 399 -22.03 18.39 -1.67
N VAL A 400 -21.86 18.36 -0.35
CA VAL A 400 -21.85 19.57 0.49
C VAL A 400 -20.65 20.45 0.13
N VAL A 401 -19.46 19.88 -0.01
CA VAL A 401 -18.26 20.61 -0.43
C VAL A 401 -18.45 21.26 -1.80
N LEU A 402 -19.05 20.54 -2.76
CA LEU A 402 -19.34 21.08 -4.10
C LEU A 402 -20.37 22.22 -4.04
N ALA A 403 -21.41 22.10 -3.22
CA ALA A 403 -22.39 23.16 -3.05
C ALA A 403 -21.78 24.40 -2.37
N VAL A 404 -20.94 24.22 -1.35
CA VAL A 404 -20.21 25.33 -0.70
C VAL A 404 -19.23 25.98 -1.67
N ALA A 405 -18.47 25.17 -2.42
CA ALA A 405 -17.56 25.68 -3.43
C ALA A 405 -18.32 26.47 -4.51
N GLY A 406 -19.41 25.92 -5.06
CA GLY A 406 -20.25 26.61 -6.03
C GLY A 406 -20.87 27.90 -5.49
N PHE A 407 -21.28 27.91 -4.22
CA PHE A 407 -21.78 29.13 -3.56
C PHE A 407 -20.70 30.21 -3.42
N ILE A 408 -19.45 29.82 -3.19
CA ILE A 408 -18.32 30.76 -3.06
C ILE A 408 -17.81 31.24 -4.44
N THR A 409 -17.85 30.38 -5.46
CA THR A 409 -17.23 30.67 -6.76
C THR A 409 -18.18 31.28 -7.79
N ILE A 410 -19.50 31.13 -7.64
CA ILE A 410 -20.49 31.66 -8.59
C ILE A 410 -21.03 32.99 -8.07
N ASP A 411 -20.46 34.09 -8.55
CA ASP A 411 -20.80 35.45 -8.10
C ASP A 411 -22.19 35.93 -8.58
N THR A 412 -22.62 35.53 -9.77
CA THR A 412 -23.88 35.97 -10.37
C THR A 412 -24.62 34.84 -11.06
N LEU A 413 -25.89 34.63 -10.72
CA LEU A 413 -26.79 33.71 -11.40
C LEU A 413 -27.76 34.46 -12.32
N PRO A 414 -27.98 34.02 -13.58
CA PRO A 414 -28.99 34.62 -14.44
C PRO A 414 -30.39 34.52 -13.81
N ALA A 415 -31.30 35.44 -14.14
CA ALA A 415 -32.67 35.38 -13.61
C ALA A 415 -33.36 34.06 -14.01
N GLN A 416 -34.24 33.56 -13.13
CA GLN A 416 -35.10 32.43 -13.48
C GLN A 416 -36.12 32.87 -14.53
N GLN A 417 -36.46 31.95 -15.43
CA GLN A 417 -37.55 32.18 -16.37
C GLN A 417 -38.88 32.31 -15.64
N GLU A 418 -39.76 33.14 -16.19
CA GLU A 418 -41.10 33.36 -15.65
C GLU A 418 -41.97 32.09 -15.82
N ASN A 419 -42.95 31.93 -14.91
CA ASN A 419 -43.98 30.88 -14.98
C ASN A 419 -43.47 29.42 -14.98
N LEU A 420 -42.28 29.16 -14.43
CA LEU A 420 -41.75 27.79 -14.27
C LEU A 420 -42.50 26.93 -13.25
N THR A 421 -43.21 27.56 -12.30
CA THR A 421 -43.95 26.85 -11.25
C THR A 421 -45.45 27.07 -11.38
N ARG A 422 -46.20 25.97 -11.34
CA ARG A 422 -47.67 25.97 -11.30
C ARG A 422 -48.14 25.67 -9.88
N TRP A 423 -49.33 26.15 -9.51
CA TRP A 423 -49.89 25.86 -8.18
C TRP A 423 -50.08 24.35 -7.93
N SER A 424 -50.37 23.59 -9.00
CA SER A 424 -50.51 22.12 -8.96
C SER A 424 -49.21 21.40 -8.60
N ASP A 425 -48.06 22.00 -8.90
CA ASP A 425 -46.75 21.38 -8.64
C ASP A 425 -46.49 21.29 -7.13
N TRP A 426 -46.96 22.26 -6.35
CA TRP A 426 -46.87 22.25 -4.89
C TRP A 426 -47.68 21.12 -4.25
N LEU A 427 -48.80 20.72 -4.87
CA LEU A 427 -49.55 19.55 -4.43
C LEU A 427 -48.73 18.28 -4.62
N LEU A 428 -48.07 18.12 -5.76
CA LEU A 428 -47.20 16.97 -6.05
C LEU A 428 -45.98 16.94 -5.12
N VAL A 429 -45.34 18.09 -4.89
CA VAL A 429 -44.25 18.24 -3.89
C VAL A 429 -44.72 17.77 -2.52
N ALA A 430 -45.91 18.19 -2.08
CA ALA A 430 -46.45 17.79 -0.79
C ALA A 430 -46.69 16.28 -0.70
N VAL A 431 -47.29 15.67 -1.74
CA VAL A 431 -47.52 14.22 -1.80
C VAL A 431 -46.21 13.45 -1.75
N VAL A 432 -45.21 13.85 -2.54
CA VAL A 432 -43.88 13.21 -2.56
C VAL A 432 -43.19 13.38 -1.20
N ALA A 433 -43.21 14.58 -0.60
CA ALA A 433 -42.60 14.84 0.69
C ALA A 433 -43.23 13.98 1.81
N VAL A 434 -44.56 13.91 1.85
CA VAL A 434 -45.29 13.05 2.80
C VAL A 434 -44.95 11.58 2.58
N GLY A 435 -44.91 11.13 1.32
CA GLY A 435 -44.55 9.76 0.97
C GLY A 435 -43.11 9.41 1.39
N VAL A 436 -42.13 10.27 1.14
CA VAL A 436 -40.74 10.06 1.58
C VAL A 436 -40.64 9.99 3.10
N ILE A 437 -41.29 10.91 3.82
CA ILE A 437 -41.31 10.89 5.30
C ILE A 437 -41.97 9.61 5.83
N ALA A 438 -43.08 9.18 5.22
CA ALA A 438 -43.78 7.97 5.58
C ALA A 438 -42.95 6.71 5.31
N THR A 439 -42.22 6.66 4.20
CA THR A 439 -41.28 5.56 3.88
C THR A 439 -40.14 5.49 4.89
N ILE A 440 -39.53 6.62 5.27
CA ILE A 440 -38.46 6.65 6.29
C ILE A 440 -38.97 6.20 7.67
N ARG A 441 -40.24 6.50 7.99
CA ARG A 441 -40.87 6.11 9.27
C ARG A 441 -41.52 4.72 9.24
N ALA A 442 -41.57 4.06 8.10
CA ALA A 442 -42.23 2.77 7.94
C ALA A 442 -41.54 1.70 8.81
N ARG A 443 -42.32 1.03 9.67
CA ARG A 443 -41.79 -0.03 10.55
C ARG A 443 -41.75 -1.40 9.86
N THR A 444 -42.55 -1.60 8.83
CA THR A 444 -42.65 -2.84 8.07
C THR A 444 -42.22 -2.63 6.62
N ARG A 445 -41.63 -3.65 6.01
CA ARG A 445 -41.14 -3.57 4.63
C ARG A 445 -42.29 -3.42 3.62
N LEU A 446 -43.43 -4.06 3.91
CA LEU A 446 -44.63 -3.94 3.08
C LEU A 446 -45.18 -2.50 3.08
N ALA A 447 -45.23 -1.85 4.25
CA ALA A 447 -45.65 -0.46 4.32
C ALA A 447 -44.68 0.47 3.56
N ALA A 448 -43.36 0.24 3.69
CA ALA A 448 -42.36 1.01 2.96
C ALA A 448 -42.55 0.90 1.43
N ILE A 449 -42.76 -0.31 0.91
CA ILE A 449 -42.97 -0.54 -0.53
C ILE A 449 -44.31 0.04 -1.01
N ALA A 450 -45.38 -0.07 -0.24
CA ALA A 450 -46.67 0.52 -0.60
C ALA A 450 -46.62 2.05 -0.68
N VAL A 451 -45.95 2.69 0.29
CA VAL A 451 -45.76 4.15 0.29
C VAL A 451 -44.81 4.56 -0.83
N LEU A 452 -43.73 3.82 -1.07
CA LEU A 452 -42.81 4.07 -2.20
C LEU A 452 -43.55 4.00 -3.54
N GLY A 453 -44.45 3.03 -3.72
CA GLY A 453 -45.33 2.96 -4.88
C GLY A 453 -46.15 4.23 -5.06
N THR A 454 -46.76 4.73 -3.98
CA THR A 454 -47.52 5.99 -4.01
C THR A 454 -46.65 7.18 -4.43
N VAL A 455 -45.40 7.23 -3.98
CA VAL A 455 -44.42 8.24 -4.44
C VAL A 455 -44.13 8.07 -5.93
N GLY A 456 -43.93 6.85 -6.42
CA GLY A 456 -43.73 6.56 -7.84
C GLY A 456 -44.89 7.03 -8.71
N PHE A 457 -46.14 6.75 -8.31
CA PHE A 457 -47.34 7.26 -9.00
C PHE A 457 -47.43 8.80 -8.98
N ALA A 458 -47.04 9.44 -7.89
CA ALA A 458 -46.99 10.91 -7.82
C ALA A 458 -45.93 11.49 -8.78
N VAL A 459 -44.77 10.83 -8.90
CA VAL A 459 -43.72 11.20 -9.86
C VAL A 459 -44.16 10.96 -11.31
N THR A 460 -44.89 9.86 -11.59
CA THR A 460 -45.53 9.64 -12.89
C THR A 460 -46.45 10.80 -13.27
N LEU A 461 -47.32 11.21 -12.35
CA LEU A 461 -48.23 12.34 -12.58
C LEU A 461 -47.44 13.64 -12.78
N TRP A 462 -46.30 13.80 -12.10
CA TRP A 462 -45.42 14.95 -12.29
C TRP A 462 -44.80 14.97 -13.70
N PHE A 463 -44.25 13.86 -14.19
CA PHE A 463 -43.75 13.79 -15.56
C PHE A 463 -44.84 14.07 -16.60
N PHE A 464 -46.04 13.56 -16.37
CA PHE A 464 -47.19 13.86 -17.22
C PHE A 464 -47.56 15.34 -17.20
N ALA A 465 -47.59 15.98 -16.02
CA ALA A 465 -47.89 17.41 -15.88
C ALA A 465 -46.84 18.32 -16.55
N LEU A 466 -45.59 17.86 -16.60
CA LEU A 466 -44.49 18.51 -17.34
C LEU A 466 -44.56 18.30 -18.86
N GLY A 467 -45.51 17.52 -19.36
CA GLY A 467 -45.72 17.25 -20.79
C GLY A 467 -44.90 16.08 -21.34
N SER A 468 -44.27 15.27 -20.48
CA SER A 468 -43.46 14.12 -20.89
C SER A 468 -44.27 12.82 -20.79
N VAL A 469 -45.10 12.55 -21.82
CA VAL A 469 -46.05 11.42 -21.81
C VAL A 469 -45.34 10.07 -21.84
N ASP A 470 -44.33 9.89 -22.70
CA ASP A 470 -43.59 8.61 -22.81
C ASP A 470 -42.82 8.27 -21.53
N VAL A 471 -42.19 9.26 -20.90
CA VAL A 471 -41.49 9.07 -19.63
C VAL A 471 -42.48 8.75 -18.52
N ALA A 472 -43.66 9.39 -18.50
CA ALA A 472 -44.71 9.07 -17.53
C ALA A 472 -45.22 7.62 -17.69
N LEU A 473 -45.48 7.17 -18.91
CA LEU A 473 -45.91 5.79 -19.20
C LEU A 473 -44.83 4.77 -18.80
N THR A 474 -43.57 5.05 -19.14
CA THR A 474 -42.44 4.21 -18.75
C THR A 474 -42.30 4.14 -17.23
N GLN A 475 -42.30 5.28 -16.55
CA GLN A 475 -42.20 5.37 -15.09
C GLN A 475 -43.34 4.60 -14.41
N LEU A 476 -44.57 4.73 -14.90
CA LEU A 476 -45.73 4.01 -14.38
C LEU A 476 -45.53 2.49 -14.44
N LEU A 477 -45.13 1.98 -15.60
CA LEU A 477 -44.96 0.54 -15.81
C LEU A 477 -43.75 0.01 -15.04
N VAL A 478 -42.64 0.75 -15.01
CA VAL A 478 -41.46 0.41 -14.20
C VAL A 478 -41.81 0.37 -12.71
N GLU A 479 -42.59 1.32 -12.20
CA GLU A 479 -43.03 1.34 -10.80
C GLU A 479 -43.86 0.10 -10.48
N ILE A 480 -44.87 -0.22 -11.32
CA ILE A 480 -45.71 -1.40 -11.15
C ILE A 480 -44.86 -2.68 -11.13
N LEU A 481 -43.97 -2.86 -12.11
CA LEU A 481 -43.12 -4.05 -12.20
C LEU A 481 -42.13 -4.15 -11.05
N THR A 482 -41.55 -3.03 -10.63
CA THR A 482 -40.63 -2.97 -9.49
C THR A 482 -41.35 -3.37 -8.20
N ILE A 483 -42.59 -2.90 -7.98
CA ILE A 483 -43.41 -3.32 -6.84
C ILE A 483 -43.65 -4.83 -6.89
N VAL A 484 -44.02 -5.39 -8.05
CA VAL A 484 -44.23 -6.84 -8.19
C VAL A 484 -42.96 -7.60 -7.84
N VAL A 485 -41.80 -7.23 -8.42
CA VAL A 485 -40.50 -7.87 -8.10
C VAL A 485 -40.17 -7.74 -6.62
N MET A 486 -40.37 -6.56 -6.02
CA MET A 486 -40.12 -6.35 -4.59
C MET A 486 -41.01 -7.22 -3.71
N VAL A 487 -42.29 -7.40 -4.07
CA VAL A 487 -43.21 -8.29 -3.35
C VAL A 487 -42.74 -9.75 -3.42
N LEU A 488 -42.24 -10.20 -4.57
CA LEU A 488 -41.59 -11.51 -4.73
C LEU A 488 -40.31 -11.65 -3.88
N LEU A 489 -39.61 -10.56 -3.59
CA LEU A 489 -38.46 -10.61 -2.68
C LEU A 489 -38.87 -10.58 -1.20
N LEU A 490 -39.96 -9.89 -0.86
CA LEU A 490 -40.40 -9.67 0.52
C LEU A 490 -40.80 -10.96 1.25
N HIS A 491 -41.35 -11.97 0.55
CA HIS A 491 -41.74 -13.22 1.20
C HIS A 491 -40.54 -14.05 1.68
N ARG A 492 -39.31 -13.71 1.24
CA ARG A 492 -38.04 -14.32 1.68
C ARG A 492 -37.33 -13.50 2.76
N LEU A 493 -37.91 -12.39 3.20
CA LEU A 493 -37.32 -11.41 4.11
C LEU A 493 -38.15 -11.23 5.40
N PRO A 494 -37.56 -10.74 6.51
CA PRO A 494 -38.30 -10.48 7.73
C PRO A 494 -39.32 -9.34 7.54
N LYS A 495 -40.44 -9.38 8.28
CA LYS A 495 -41.55 -8.40 8.13
C LYS A 495 -41.13 -6.96 8.48
N THR A 496 -40.27 -6.81 9.48
CA THR A 496 -39.81 -5.54 10.01
C THR A 496 -38.34 -5.29 9.67
N PHE A 497 -37.94 -4.02 9.71
CA PHE A 497 -36.53 -3.64 9.68
C PHE A 497 -35.82 -4.07 10.99
N GLY A 498 -34.52 -4.36 10.91
CA GLY A 498 -33.70 -4.85 12.02
C GLY A 498 -33.17 -3.73 12.94
N LYS A 499 -32.50 -4.10 14.04
CA LYS A 499 -31.93 -3.13 15.01
C LYS A 499 -30.77 -2.30 14.43
N ALA A 500 -30.05 -2.85 13.45
CA ALA A 500 -28.98 -2.16 12.73
C ALA A 500 -29.50 -1.09 11.75
N ASP A 501 -30.81 -1.10 11.46
CA ASP A 501 -31.47 -0.18 10.54
C ASP A 501 -31.96 1.10 11.26
N LYS A 502 -31.54 1.32 12.52
CA LYS A 502 -31.90 2.54 13.25
C LYS A 502 -31.17 3.74 12.65
N LEU A 503 -31.94 4.81 12.45
CA LEU A 503 -31.46 6.09 11.94
C LEU A 503 -30.33 6.64 12.82
N SER A 504 -29.11 6.71 12.28
CA SER A 504 -28.00 7.41 12.92
C SER A 504 -28.23 8.91 12.84
N LYS A 505 -28.04 9.65 13.94
CA LYS A 505 -28.11 11.12 13.93
C LYS A 505 -27.14 11.72 12.92
N ALA A 506 -25.92 11.18 12.82
CA ALA A 506 -24.93 11.62 11.84
C ALA A 506 -25.36 11.31 10.41
N GLY A 507 -25.97 10.14 10.18
CA GLY A 507 -26.52 9.77 8.86
C GLY A 507 -27.67 10.68 8.43
N LEU A 508 -28.56 11.04 9.35
CA LEU A 508 -29.64 11.98 9.08
C LEU A 508 -29.11 13.38 8.74
N LEU A 509 -28.14 13.89 9.51
CA LEU A 509 -27.52 15.19 9.24
C LEU A 509 -26.82 15.21 7.87
N ALA A 510 -26.07 14.15 7.54
CA ALA A 510 -25.43 14.01 6.23
C ALA A 510 -26.45 13.97 5.08
N ALA A 511 -27.55 13.22 5.25
CA ALA A 511 -28.61 13.15 4.24
C ALA A 511 -29.34 14.49 4.05
N ILE A 512 -29.63 15.22 5.14
CA ILE A 512 -30.23 16.56 5.06
C ILE A 512 -29.28 17.53 4.36
N ALA A 513 -28.00 17.54 4.75
CA ALA A 513 -27.01 18.43 4.16
C ALA A 513 -26.83 18.14 2.66
N ALA A 514 -26.72 16.86 2.27
CA ALA A 514 -26.64 16.44 0.87
C ALA A 514 -27.93 16.79 0.10
N GLY A 515 -29.10 16.64 0.71
CA GLY A 515 -30.39 17.02 0.11
C GLY A 515 -30.52 18.52 -0.13
N ILE A 516 -30.09 19.35 0.85
CA ILE A 516 -30.03 20.81 0.68
C ILE A 516 -29.03 21.19 -0.40
N ALA A 517 -27.85 20.56 -0.42
CA ALA A 517 -26.84 20.77 -1.46
C ALA A 517 -27.37 20.44 -2.87
N ALA A 518 -28.04 19.29 -3.02
CA ALA A 518 -28.66 18.89 -4.28
C ALA A 518 -29.79 19.85 -4.69
N PHE A 519 -30.65 20.26 -3.75
CA PHE A 519 -31.70 21.25 -4.00
C PHE A 519 -31.11 22.59 -4.46
N ALA A 520 -30.11 23.10 -3.73
CA ALA A 520 -29.45 24.36 -4.06
C ALA A 520 -28.80 24.30 -5.45
N GLY A 521 -28.12 23.18 -5.78
CA GLY A 521 -27.56 22.95 -7.10
C GLY A 521 -28.62 22.94 -8.20
N THR A 522 -29.69 22.15 -8.04
CA THR A 522 -30.80 22.11 -9.00
C THR A 522 -31.47 23.46 -9.16
N TYR A 523 -31.77 24.16 -8.07
CA TYR A 523 -32.40 25.50 -8.08
C TYR A 523 -31.49 26.58 -8.70
N ALA A 524 -30.18 26.49 -8.47
CA ALA A 524 -29.21 27.43 -9.02
C ALA A 524 -28.95 27.18 -10.52
N LEU A 525 -28.96 25.92 -10.99
CA LEU A 525 -28.49 25.58 -12.33
C LEU A 525 -29.60 25.28 -13.35
N THR A 526 -30.86 25.15 -12.92
CA THR A 526 -32.01 24.89 -13.80
C THR A 526 -32.93 26.11 -13.95
N GLY A 527 -33.69 26.18 -15.05
CA GLY A 527 -34.68 27.23 -15.28
C GLY A 527 -34.13 28.63 -15.57
N ARG A 528 -32.84 28.75 -15.92
CA ARG A 528 -32.14 30.04 -16.16
C ARG A 528 -31.70 30.27 -17.60
N ARG A 529 -32.05 29.35 -18.51
CA ARG A 529 -31.73 29.45 -19.95
C ARG A 529 -32.91 28.95 -20.79
N GLY A 530 -33.01 29.48 -22.02
CA GLY A 530 -33.96 29.01 -23.02
C GLY A 530 -33.71 27.57 -23.48
N MET A 531 -34.52 27.10 -24.44
CA MET A 531 -34.29 25.84 -25.13
C MET A 531 -32.85 25.82 -25.68
N SER A 532 -32.12 24.73 -25.44
CA SER A 532 -30.77 24.56 -25.99
C SER A 532 -30.81 24.37 -27.50
N ASP A 533 -29.74 24.72 -28.19
CA ASP A 533 -29.65 24.61 -29.65
C ASP A 533 -30.04 23.22 -30.19
N PRO A 534 -29.63 22.08 -29.59
CA PRO A 534 -30.10 20.77 -30.02
C PRO A 534 -31.61 20.58 -29.85
N ALA A 535 -32.21 21.13 -28.79
CA ALA A 535 -33.65 21.03 -28.56
C ALA A 535 -34.44 21.85 -29.58
N GLN A 536 -33.92 23.03 -29.96
CA GLN A 536 -34.51 23.85 -31.02
C GLN A 536 -34.45 23.13 -32.37
N TYR A 537 -33.30 22.57 -32.73
CA TYR A 537 -33.12 21.77 -33.95
C TYR A 537 -34.10 20.59 -34.00
N LEU A 538 -34.16 19.79 -32.93
CA LEU A 538 -35.05 18.63 -32.85
C LEU A 538 -36.53 19.01 -32.97
N THR A 539 -36.94 20.12 -32.35
CA THR A 539 -38.34 20.57 -32.40
C THR A 539 -38.72 21.14 -33.77
N GLN A 540 -37.78 21.79 -34.46
CA GLN A 540 -38.05 22.47 -35.74
C GLN A 540 -37.89 21.54 -36.95
N GLN A 541 -36.89 20.67 -36.93
CA GLN A 541 -36.49 19.85 -38.08
C GLN A 541 -36.59 18.34 -37.81
N GLY A 542 -36.80 17.91 -36.57
CA GLY A 542 -36.81 16.49 -36.22
C GLY A 542 -37.79 15.66 -37.06
N THR A 543 -39.05 16.11 -37.15
CA THR A 543 -40.09 15.42 -37.93
C THR A 543 -39.82 15.45 -39.44
N GLU A 544 -39.24 16.53 -39.96
CA GLU A 544 -38.88 16.61 -41.39
C GLU A 544 -37.75 15.65 -41.74
N VAL A 545 -36.78 15.49 -40.84
CA VAL A 545 -35.61 14.62 -41.03
C VAL A 545 -35.96 13.13 -40.87
N THR A 546 -36.90 12.79 -39.98
CA THR A 546 -37.16 11.38 -39.61
C THR A 546 -38.54 10.84 -39.99
N GLY A 547 -39.43 11.71 -40.48
CA GLY A 547 -40.84 11.38 -40.72
C GLY A 547 -41.65 11.09 -39.45
N GLY A 548 -41.03 11.15 -38.26
CA GLY A 548 -41.66 10.79 -36.99
C GLY A 548 -42.20 11.99 -36.23
N ASN A 549 -43.47 11.89 -35.79
CA ASN A 549 -44.11 12.92 -34.97
C ASN A 549 -43.78 12.79 -33.46
N ASN A 550 -43.39 11.59 -33.01
CA ASN A 550 -42.99 11.40 -31.61
C ASN A 550 -41.50 11.73 -31.42
N LEU A 551 -41.23 12.99 -31.06
CA LEU A 551 -39.86 13.46 -30.90
C LEU A 551 -39.06 12.69 -29.83
N VAL A 552 -39.69 12.21 -28.76
CA VAL A 552 -39.00 11.45 -27.71
C VAL A 552 -38.52 10.11 -28.27
N ASN A 553 -39.41 9.35 -28.91
CA ASN A 553 -39.04 8.05 -29.48
C ASN A 553 -37.99 8.23 -30.57
N VAL A 554 -38.19 9.17 -31.49
CA VAL A 554 -37.23 9.47 -32.57
C VAL A 554 -35.84 9.83 -32.02
N ILE A 555 -35.75 10.60 -30.93
CA ILE A 555 -34.47 10.85 -30.27
C ILE A 555 -33.84 9.54 -29.79
N LEU A 556 -34.61 8.69 -29.12
CA LEU A 556 -34.12 7.45 -28.54
C LEU A 556 -33.71 6.41 -29.58
N VAL A 557 -34.40 6.30 -30.71
CA VAL A 557 -34.17 5.22 -31.69
C VAL A 557 -33.39 5.65 -32.93
N GLU A 558 -33.22 6.96 -33.17
CA GLU A 558 -32.50 7.46 -34.36
C GLU A 558 -31.38 8.44 -34.02
N PHE A 559 -31.68 9.60 -33.41
CA PHE A 559 -30.64 10.61 -33.14
C PHE A 559 -29.63 10.17 -32.07
N ARG A 560 -30.11 9.49 -31.03
CA ARG A 560 -29.34 9.00 -29.87
C ARG A 560 -29.57 7.50 -29.65
N ALA A 561 -29.72 6.77 -30.75
CA ALA A 561 -29.84 5.30 -30.76
C ALA A 561 -28.74 4.58 -29.97
N LEU A 562 -27.55 5.18 -29.86
CA LEU A 562 -26.44 4.62 -29.09
C LEU A 562 -26.74 4.58 -27.58
N ASP A 563 -27.42 5.60 -27.05
CA ASP A 563 -27.82 5.65 -25.63
C ASP A 563 -28.78 4.48 -25.35
N THR A 564 -29.77 4.28 -26.22
CA THR A 564 -30.73 3.16 -26.15
C THR A 564 -30.06 1.79 -26.31
N LEU A 565 -29.10 1.63 -27.22
CA LEU A 565 -28.32 0.40 -27.36
C LEU A 565 -27.51 0.11 -26.08
N GLY A 566 -26.97 1.15 -25.45
CA GLY A 566 -26.28 1.07 -24.17
C GLY A 566 -27.20 0.62 -23.04
N GLU A 567 -28.37 1.24 -22.89
CA GLU A 567 -29.39 0.87 -21.90
C GLU A 567 -29.87 -0.57 -22.08
N LEU A 568 -30.19 -0.96 -23.31
CA LEU A 568 -30.50 -2.32 -23.73
C LEU A 568 -29.43 -3.32 -23.25
N THR A 569 -28.15 -2.98 -23.47
CA THR A 569 -27.01 -3.82 -23.09
C THR A 569 -26.88 -3.90 -21.57
N VAL A 570 -27.05 -2.79 -20.85
CA VAL A 570 -27.03 -2.74 -19.38
C VAL A 570 -28.12 -3.63 -18.79
N LEU A 571 -29.34 -3.58 -19.33
CA LEU A 571 -30.45 -4.45 -18.92
C LEU A 571 -30.12 -5.93 -19.18
N GLY A 572 -29.55 -6.25 -20.35
CA GLY A 572 -29.09 -7.60 -20.66
C GLY A 572 -28.04 -8.12 -19.68
N VAL A 573 -27.02 -7.30 -19.39
CA VAL A 573 -25.97 -7.64 -18.42
C VAL A 573 -26.54 -7.78 -17.01
N ALA A 574 -27.50 -6.92 -16.60
CA ALA A 574 -28.18 -7.05 -15.32
C ALA A 574 -28.91 -8.39 -15.19
N GLY A 575 -29.60 -8.84 -16.24
CA GLY A 575 -30.23 -10.15 -16.29
C GLY A 575 -29.24 -11.30 -16.12
N VAL A 576 -28.12 -11.26 -16.85
CA VAL A 576 -27.02 -12.25 -16.70
C VAL A 576 -26.41 -12.22 -15.30
N ALA A 577 -26.21 -11.04 -14.72
CA ALA A 577 -25.66 -10.89 -13.38
C ALA A 577 -26.60 -11.48 -12.31
N VAL A 578 -27.91 -11.22 -12.41
CA VAL A 578 -28.91 -11.85 -11.53
C VAL A 578 -28.87 -13.37 -11.67
N ALA A 579 -28.73 -13.89 -12.90
CA ALA A 579 -28.59 -15.32 -13.12
C ALA A 579 -27.33 -15.93 -12.54
N ALA A 580 -26.18 -15.33 -12.77
CA ALA A 580 -24.92 -15.77 -12.21
C ALA A 580 -24.94 -15.74 -10.66
N LEU A 581 -25.54 -14.71 -10.06
CA LEU A 581 -25.65 -14.58 -8.61
C LEU A 581 -26.54 -15.66 -8.00
N LEU A 582 -27.71 -15.90 -8.58
CA LEU A 582 -28.65 -16.93 -8.10
C LEU A 582 -28.13 -18.35 -8.36
N ALA A 583 -27.34 -18.55 -9.41
CA ALA A 583 -26.65 -19.81 -9.65
C ALA A 583 -25.51 -20.05 -8.64
N SER A 584 -24.80 -18.98 -8.26
CA SER A 584 -23.68 -19.05 -7.31
C SER A 584 -24.12 -19.17 -5.85
N ARG A 585 -25.30 -18.63 -5.50
CA ARG A 585 -25.84 -18.66 -4.14
C ARG A 585 -27.35 -18.86 -4.15
N ALA A 586 -27.79 -19.90 -3.44
CA ALA A 586 -29.21 -20.10 -3.19
C ALA A 586 -29.80 -18.92 -2.39
N PRO A 587 -30.98 -18.40 -2.79
CA PRO A 587 -31.65 -17.33 -2.08
C PRO A 587 -32.23 -17.85 -0.76
N ASN A 588 -32.61 -16.92 0.11
CA ASN A 588 -33.27 -17.26 1.37
C ASN A 588 -34.58 -18.05 1.12
N PRO A 589 -34.90 -19.03 1.98
CA PRO A 589 -36.12 -19.81 1.86
C PRO A 589 -37.36 -18.93 2.02
N VAL A 590 -38.47 -19.37 1.43
CA VAL A 590 -39.75 -18.69 1.57
C VAL A 590 -40.21 -18.76 3.02
N ARG A 591 -40.62 -17.61 3.58
CA ARG A 591 -41.12 -17.55 4.96
C ARG A 591 -42.48 -18.24 5.04
N GLN A 592 -42.56 -19.27 5.89
CA GLN A 592 -43.83 -19.95 6.16
C GLN A 592 -44.80 -19.00 6.90
N ALA A 593 -46.04 -18.96 6.43
CA ALA A 593 -47.15 -18.29 7.11
C ALA A 593 -48.05 -19.33 7.77
N THR A 594 -48.51 -19.04 8.99
CA THR A 594 -49.53 -19.87 9.65
C THR A 594 -50.88 -19.59 9.00
N ILE A 595 -51.37 -20.52 8.20
CA ILE A 595 -52.67 -20.43 7.51
C ILE A 595 -53.66 -21.37 8.19
N LEU A 596 -54.87 -20.88 8.47
CA LEU A 596 -56.00 -21.69 8.95
C LEU A 596 -56.53 -22.55 7.79
N LYS A 597 -56.08 -23.80 7.72
CA LYS A 597 -56.46 -24.76 6.65
C LYS A 597 -57.95 -25.10 6.59
N THR A 598 -58.71 -24.76 7.62
CA THR A 598 -60.17 -24.97 7.68
C THR A 598 -60.95 -23.80 7.07
N SER A 599 -60.29 -22.70 6.71
CA SER A 599 -60.93 -21.55 6.09
C SER A 599 -61.20 -21.80 4.61
N PRO A 600 -62.37 -21.42 4.06
CA PRO A 600 -62.61 -21.42 2.62
C PRO A 600 -61.61 -20.56 1.82
N LEU A 601 -60.94 -19.61 2.49
CA LEU A 601 -59.92 -18.74 1.89
C LEU A 601 -58.54 -19.40 1.77
N SER A 602 -58.38 -20.62 2.31
CA SER A 602 -57.09 -21.31 2.36
C SER A 602 -56.74 -22.08 1.09
N ASP A 603 -57.72 -22.42 0.23
CA ASP A 603 -57.48 -23.05 -1.06
C ASP A 603 -57.08 -21.99 -2.11
N PRO A 604 -55.83 -21.98 -2.59
CA PRO A 604 -55.40 -21.02 -3.60
C PRO A 604 -56.11 -21.19 -4.94
N LEU A 605 -56.52 -22.41 -5.30
CA LEU A 605 -57.23 -22.67 -6.56
C LEU A 605 -58.59 -21.96 -6.52
N ASP A 606 -59.39 -22.19 -5.50
CA ASP A 606 -60.73 -21.61 -5.43
C ASP A 606 -60.68 -20.09 -5.20
N ASN A 607 -59.79 -19.63 -4.32
CA ASN A 607 -59.69 -18.21 -3.95
C ASN A 607 -59.11 -17.33 -5.08
N SER A 608 -58.28 -17.87 -5.98
CA SER A 608 -57.72 -17.14 -7.13
C SER A 608 -58.67 -17.03 -8.34
N THR A 609 -59.88 -17.61 -8.30
CA THR A 609 -60.81 -17.67 -9.43
C THR A 609 -61.15 -16.31 -10.03
N TYR A 610 -61.30 -15.27 -9.20
CA TYR A 610 -61.56 -13.90 -9.67
C TYR A 610 -60.39 -13.36 -10.50
N LEU A 611 -59.17 -13.48 -9.98
CA LEU A 611 -57.96 -12.98 -10.64
C LEU A 611 -57.65 -13.78 -11.91
N ARG A 612 -57.84 -15.10 -11.89
CA ARG A 612 -57.68 -15.97 -13.07
C ARG A 612 -58.65 -15.64 -14.19
N THR A 613 -59.92 -15.43 -13.85
CA THR A 613 -60.95 -15.05 -14.84
C THR A 613 -60.66 -13.68 -15.43
N PHE A 614 -60.28 -12.71 -14.60
CA PHE A 614 -59.87 -11.39 -15.06
C PHE A 614 -58.63 -11.45 -15.97
N ALA A 615 -57.59 -12.20 -15.56
CA ALA A 615 -56.37 -12.34 -16.34
C ALA A 615 -56.61 -12.96 -17.73
N LYS A 616 -57.54 -13.92 -17.87
CA LYS A 616 -57.91 -14.50 -19.17
C LYS A 616 -58.41 -13.46 -20.18
N ILE A 617 -59.05 -12.39 -19.71
CA ILE A 617 -59.57 -11.31 -20.55
C ILE A 617 -58.53 -10.19 -20.69
N ALA A 618 -57.94 -9.77 -19.58
CA ALA A 618 -57.03 -8.64 -19.54
C ALA A 618 -55.71 -8.92 -20.29
N VAL A 619 -55.14 -10.12 -20.18
CA VAL A 619 -53.82 -10.41 -20.74
C VAL A 619 -53.80 -10.32 -22.27
N PRO A 620 -54.73 -10.94 -23.04
CA PRO A 620 -54.77 -10.76 -24.49
C PRO A 620 -54.92 -9.29 -24.89
N ILE A 621 -55.74 -8.53 -24.17
CA ILE A 621 -55.93 -7.09 -24.43
C ILE A 621 -54.63 -6.34 -24.21
N LEU A 622 -53.93 -6.56 -23.09
CA LEU A 622 -52.67 -5.90 -22.77
C LEU A 622 -51.57 -6.22 -23.80
N VAL A 623 -51.52 -7.47 -24.29
CA VAL A 623 -50.57 -7.87 -25.34
C VAL A 623 -50.88 -7.18 -26.67
N VAL A 624 -52.16 -7.10 -27.07
CA VAL A 624 -52.57 -6.37 -28.28
C VAL A 624 -52.25 -4.89 -28.14
N VAL A 625 -52.56 -4.27 -27.00
CA VAL A 625 -52.21 -2.87 -26.72
C VAL A 625 -50.69 -2.67 -26.79
N SER A 626 -49.90 -3.58 -26.21
CA SER A 626 -48.44 -3.53 -26.31
C SER A 626 -47.95 -3.53 -27.76
N LEU A 627 -48.51 -4.39 -28.62
CA LEU A 627 -48.12 -4.43 -30.03
C LEU A 627 -48.52 -3.14 -30.77
N ILE A 628 -49.65 -2.55 -30.41
CA ILE A 628 -50.07 -1.23 -30.92
C ILE A 628 -49.07 -0.15 -30.45
N LEU A 629 -48.68 -0.15 -29.18
CA LEU A 629 -47.68 0.78 -28.64
C LEU A 629 -46.33 0.67 -29.34
N LEU A 630 -45.92 -0.55 -29.70
CA LEU A 630 -44.68 -0.82 -30.41
C LEU A 630 -44.70 -0.21 -31.81
N VAL A 631 -45.75 -0.47 -32.60
CA VAL A 631 -45.83 -0.02 -33.99
C VAL A 631 -46.11 1.48 -34.09
N ARG A 632 -46.89 2.07 -33.17
CA ARG A 632 -47.23 3.50 -33.23
C ARG A 632 -46.13 4.42 -32.69
N GLY A 633 -45.11 3.86 -32.03
CA GLY A 633 -44.11 4.62 -31.25
C GLY A 633 -43.40 5.73 -32.02
N HIS A 634 -43.26 5.61 -33.34
CA HIS A 634 -42.67 6.64 -34.21
C HIS A 634 -43.49 7.94 -34.28
N ASN A 635 -44.80 7.85 -34.05
CA ASN A 635 -45.74 8.95 -34.27
C ASN A 635 -46.52 9.37 -33.02
N GLU A 636 -46.75 8.44 -32.09
CA GLU A 636 -47.51 8.67 -30.86
C GLU A 636 -46.76 8.10 -29.65
N PRO A 637 -47.17 8.47 -28.42
CA PRO A 637 -46.59 7.92 -27.22
C PRO A 637 -46.60 6.38 -27.19
N GLY A 638 -45.43 5.77 -27.01
CA GLY A 638 -45.17 4.36 -27.24
C GLY A 638 -43.69 4.06 -27.47
N GLY A 639 -43.41 3.01 -28.25
CA GLY A 639 -42.05 2.53 -28.55
C GLY A 639 -41.72 1.19 -27.89
N GLY A 640 -40.51 0.69 -28.14
CA GLY A 640 -40.07 -0.65 -27.73
C GLY A 640 -40.10 -0.89 -26.22
N PHE A 641 -39.65 0.10 -25.43
CA PHE A 641 -39.60 0.00 -23.97
C PHE A 641 -41.00 -0.09 -23.34
N VAL A 642 -41.88 0.86 -23.65
CA VAL A 642 -43.23 0.94 -23.06
C VAL A 642 -44.03 -0.32 -23.42
N ALA A 643 -43.95 -0.75 -24.68
CA ALA A 643 -44.56 -1.99 -25.14
C ALA A 643 -44.05 -3.19 -24.32
N ALA A 644 -42.73 -3.35 -24.18
CA ALA A 644 -42.15 -4.48 -23.46
C ALA A 644 -42.54 -4.53 -21.99
N LEU A 645 -42.53 -3.38 -21.33
CA LEU A 645 -42.93 -3.25 -19.93
C LEU A 645 -44.43 -3.57 -19.76
N LEU A 646 -45.29 -3.16 -20.71
CA LEU A 646 -46.71 -3.46 -20.68
C LEU A 646 -46.97 -4.96 -20.85
N THR A 647 -46.29 -5.62 -21.78
CA THR A 647 -46.33 -7.08 -21.91
C THR A 647 -45.76 -7.76 -20.67
N GLY A 648 -44.68 -7.24 -20.09
CA GLY A 648 -44.15 -7.68 -18.81
C GLY A 648 -45.18 -7.59 -17.68
N ALA A 649 -45.98 -6.52 -17.63
CA ALA A 649 -47.06 -6.36 -16.66
C ALA A 649 -48.22 -7.34 -16.90
N ALA A 650 -48.53 -7.65 -18.16
CA ALA A 650 -49.48 -8.70 -18.51
C ALA A 650 -49.00 -10.08 -18.00
N PHE A 651 -47.71 -10.38 -18.13
CA PHE A 651 -47.11 -11.59 -17.58
C PHE A 651 -47.02 -11.58 -16.05
N ALA A 652 -46.78 -10.43 -15.42
CA ALA A 652 -46.88 -10.28 -13.97
C ALA A 652 -48.29 -10.63 -13.47
N LEU A 653 -49.33 -10.21 -14.20
CA LEU A 653 -50.71 -10.55 -13.87
C LEU A 653 -50.97 -12.06 -13.99
N LEU A 654 -50.43 -12.73 -15.00
CA LEU A 654 -50.49 -14.19 -15.12
C LEU A 654 -49.77 -14.88 -13.95
N TYR A 655 -48.60 -14.37 -13.57
CA TYR A 655 -47.82 -14.89 -12.46
C TYR A 655 -48.59 -14.80 -11.13
N LEU A 656 -49.20 -13.65 -10.85
CA LEU A 656 -50.01 -13.42 -9.65
C LEU A 656 -51.33 -14.22 -9.67
N ALA A 657 -51.87 -14.51 -10.85
CA ALA A 657 -53.09 -15.31 -11.00
C ALA A 657 -52.85 -16.82 -10.87
N ALA A 658 -51.59 -17.27 -10.90
CA ALA A 658 -51.26 -18.68 -10.85
C ALA A 658 -51.66 -19.30 -9.49
N PRO A 659 -52.30 -20.49 -9.49
CA PRO A 659 -52.78 -21.09 -8.25
C PRO A 659 -51.67 -21.74 -7.41
N THR A 660 -50.54 -22.08 -8.01
CA THR A 660 -49.41 -22.75 -7.35
C THR A 660 -48.08 -22.25 -7.89
N ASP A 661 -47.03 -22.38 -7.09
CA ASP A 661 -45.65 -22.05 -7.49
C ASP A 661 -45.15 -22.89 -8.67
N ASP A 662 -45.76 -24.04 -8.95
CA ASP A 662 -45.47 -24.87 -10.11
C ASP A 662 -46.14 -24.34 -11.40
N ALA A 663 -47.28 -23.66 -11.26
CA ALA A 663 -48.04 -23.11 -12.38
C ALA A 663 -47.65 -21.65 -12.73
N ALA A 664 -46.96 -20.96 -11.81
CA ALA A 664 -46.57 -19.57 -11.97
C ALA A 664 -45.43 -19.30 -12.98
N PRO A 665 -44.39 -20.15 -13.10
CA PRO A 665 -43.26 -19.87 -13.99
C PRO A 665 -43.63 -19.91 -15.47
N ILE A 666 -43.15 -18.92 -16.22
CA ILE A 666 -43.35 -18.79 -17.66
C ILE A 666 -42.28 -19.60 -18.39
N LYS A 667 -42.71 -20.59 -19.18
CA LYS A 667 -41.85 -21.55 -19.88
C LYS A 667 -41.27 -21.00 -21.20
N TRP A 668 -40.71 -19.79 -21.17
CA TRP A 668 -40.06 -19.16 -22.33
C TRP A 668 -38.54 -19.09 -22.11
N PRO A 669 -37.72 -19.10 -23.18
CA PRO A 669 -36.27 -18.97 -23.06
C PRO A 669 -35.87 -17.50 -22.83
N TYR A 670 -36.19 -16.97 -21.65
CA TYR A 670 -36.08 -15.55 -21.34
C TYR A 670 -34.65 -14.98 -21.43
N MET A 671 -33.61 -15.77 -21.11
CA MET A 671 -32.21 -15.36 -21.31
C MET A 671 -31.85 -15.25 -22.79
N GLU A 672 -32.33 -16.19 -23.61
CA GLU A 672 -32.11 -16.17 -25.06
C GLU A 672 -32.88 -15.04 -25.71
N LEU A 673 -34.11 -14.76 -25.26
CA LEU A 673 -34.87 -13.57 -25.69
C LEU A 673 -34.11 -12.28 -25.35
N THR A 674 -33.49 -12.23 -24.18
CA THR A 674 -32.67 -11.09 -23.76
C THR A 674 -31.47 -10.90 -24.69
N GLY A 675 -30.71 -11.97 -24.92
CA GLY A 675 -29.58 -11.97 -25.84
C GLY A 675 -29.97 -11.68 -27.29
N ALA A 676 -31.09 -12.23 -27.77
CA ALA A 676 -31.60 -12.01 -29.12
C ALA A 676 -32.01 -10.55 -29.34
N GLY A 677 -32.62 -9.91 -28.33
CA GLY A 677 -32.95 -8.48 -28.39
C GLY A 677 -31.71 -7.59 -28.50
N VAL A 678 -30.68 -7.84 -27.68
CA VAL A 678 -29.39 -7.13 -27.74
C VAL A 678 -28.69 -7.36 -29.07
N ALA A 679 -28.68 -8.61 -29.56
CA ALA A 679 -28.09 -8.98 -30.84
C ALA A 679 -28.82 -8.30 -32.00
N LEU A 680 -30.15 -8.25 -31.98
CA LEU A 680 -30.96 -7.59 -32.99
C LEU A 680 -30.71 -6.07 -33.02
N GLY A 681 -30.72 -5.41 -31.86
CA GLY A 681 -30.40 -3.99 -31.77
C GLY A 681 -29.00 -3.66 -32.30
N SER A 682 -28.01 -4.50 -31.97
CA SER A 682 -26.64 -4.38 -32.47
C SER A 682 -26.55 -4.62 -33.98
N ALA A 683 -27.27 -5.62 -34.49
CA ALA A 683 -27.29 -5.95 -35.91
C ALA A 683 -27.95 -4.84 -36.74
N VAL A 684 -29.05 -4.25 -36.26
CA VAL A 684 -29.68 -3.08 -36.87
C VAL A 684 -28.70 -1.90 -36.87
N GLY A 685 -27.96 -1.70 -35.79
CA GLY A 685 -26.90 -0.68 -35.73
C GLY A 685 -25.82 -0.89 -36.78
N ILE A 686 -25.32 -2.12 -36.94
CA ILE A 686 -24.33 -2.48 -37.96
C ILE A 686 -24.91 -2.29 -39.36
N TYR A 687 -26.18 -2.63 -39.58
CA TYR A 687 -26.85 -2.48 -40.86
C TYR A 687 -26.88 -1.02 -41.34
N GLY A 688 -27.01 -0.05 -40.42
CA GLY A 688 -26.92 1.39 -40.74
C GLY A 688 -25.60 1.81 -41.40
N LEU A 689 -24.50 1.06 -41.24
CA LEU A 689 -23.22 1.34 -41.92
C LEU A 689 -23.31 1.25 -43.44
N ILE A 690 -24.31 0.54 -43.97
CA ILE A 690 -24.53 0.42 -45.42
C ILE A 690 -24.91 1.78 -46.03
N ASP A 691 -25.64 2.62 -45.27
CA ASP A 691 -26.09 3.94 -45.73
C ASP A 691 -25.49 5.07 -44.87
N GLY A 692 -24.24 4.95 -44.42
CA GLY A 692 -23.52 6.06 -43.78
C GLY A 692 -22.79 5.64 -42.50
N SER A 693 -23.49 5.62 -41.36
CA SER A 693 -22.88 5.41 -40.04
C SER A 693 -23.62 4.39 -39.20
N PHE A 694 -22.94 3.88 -38.18
CA PHE A 694 -23.54 2.97 -37.19
C PHE A 694 -24.82 3.58 -36.58
N LEU A 695 -25.87 2.75 -36.48
CA LEU A 695 -27.21 3.12 -35.99
C LEU A 695 -27.95 4.21 -36.78
N LYS A 696 -27.51 4.56 -37.99
CA LYS A 696 -28.32 5.40 -38.87
C LYS A 696 -29.54 4.61 -39.37
N PRO A 697 -30.77 5.14 -39.25
CA PRO A 697 -31.96 4.48 -39.75
C PRO A 697 -31.97 4.43 -41.28
N ILE A 698 -32.44 3.31 -41.83
CA ILE A 698 -32.68 3.12 -43.26
C ILE A 698 -34.19 3.11 -43.50
N TYR A 699 -34.63 3.92 -44.45
CA TYR A 699 -36.03 4.12 -44.81
C TYR A 699 -36.38 3.31 -46.05
N LEU A 700 -37.48 2.56 -45.98
CA LEU A 700 -38.04 1.75 -47.06
C LEU A 700 -39.50 2.15 -47.25
N ASP A 701 -39.82 2.77 -48.39
CA ASP A 701 -41.21 3.01 -48.76
C ASP A 701 -41.78 1.73 -49.42
N ILE A 702 -42.78 1.13 -48.77
CA ILE A 702 -43.47 -0.05 -49.27
C ILE A 702 -44.98 0.24 -49.28
N PHE A 703 -45.58 0.29 -50.47
CA PHE A 703 -47.01 0.56 -50.68
C PHE A 703 -47.52 1.86 -50.03
N GLY A 704 -46.69 2.91 -49.95
CA GLY A 704 -47.05 4.20 -49.35
C GLY A 704 -46.94 4.22 -47.82
N PHE A 705 -46.32 3.19 -47.22
CA PHE A 705 -45.92 3.16 -45.82
C PHE A 705 -44.39 3.32 -45.73
N GLU A 706 -43.94 4.37 -45.04
CA GLU A 706 -42.54 4.56 -44.69
C GLU A 706 -42.16 3.62 -43.55
N LEU A 707 -41.56 2.48 -43.89
CA LEU A 707 -40.99 1.55 -42.92
C LEU A 707 -39.55 1.94 -42.64
N ASN A 708 -39.21 2.14 -41.37
CA ASN A 708 -37.83 2.41 -40.96
C ASN A 708 -37.24 1.21 -40.20
N THR A 709 -35.91 1.09 -40.25
CA THR A 709 -35.18 0.11 -39.41
C THR A 709 -35.30 0.41 -37.92
N SER A 710 -35.76 1.62 -37.54
CA SER A 710 -36.00 2.03 -36.16
C SER A 710 -37.06 1.15 -35.49
N LEU A 711 -38.07 0.67 -36.23
CA LEU A 711 -39.03 -0.32 -35.73
C LEU A 711 -38.36 -1.68 -35.42
N LEU A 712 -37.40 -2.13 -36.24
CA LEU A 712 -36.64 -3.36 -35.96
C LEU A 712 -35.74 -3.19 -34.73
N PHE A 713 -35.18 -2.00 -34.54
CA PHE A 713 -34.45 -1.65 -33.33
C PHE A 713 -35.35 -1.68 -32.08
N ASP A 714 -36.54 -1.10 -32.17
CA ASP A 714 -37.58 -1.15 -31.12
C ASP A 714 -38.04 -2.59 -30.81
N ILE A 715 -38.12 -3.47 -31.81
CA ILE A 715 -38.37 -4.91 -31.60
C ILE A 715 -37.21 -5.57 -30.83
N GLY A 716 -35.97 -5.18 -31.10
CA GLY A 716 -34.80 -5.62 -30.34
C GLY A 716 -34.88 -5.21 -28.87
N VAL A 717 -35.20 -3.93 -28.62
CA VAL A 717 -35.47 -3.41 -27.27
C VAL A 717 -36.61 -4.19 -26.62
N TYR A 718 -37.68 -4.45 -27.37
CA TYR A 718 -38.85 -5.14 -26.87
C TYR A 718 -38.52 -6.52 -26.32
N PHE A 719 -37.80 -7.34 -27.10
CA PHE A 719 -37.42 -8.69 -26.67
C PHE A 719 -36.46 -8.67 -25.49
N ALA A 720 -35.54 -7.72 -25.45
CA ALA A 720 -34.57 -7.65 -24.38
C ALA A 720 -35.17 -7.31 -23.02
N VAL A 721 -36.00 -6.26 -23.00
CA VAL A 721 -36.70 -5.83 -21.79
C VAL A 721 -37.69 -6.92 -21.33
N LEU A 722 -38.44 -7.52 -22.27
CA LEU A 722 -39.35 -8.60 -21.95
C LEU A 722 -38.62 -9.82 -21.38
N GLY A 723 -37.53 -10.23 -22.01
CA GLY A 723 -36.68 -11.33 -21.53
C GLY A 723 -36.17 -11.09 -20.11
N LEU A 724 -35.67 -9.87 -19.82
CA LEU A 724 -35.21 -9.51 -18.47
C LEU A 724 -36.33 -9.63 -17.43
N ILE A 725 -37.52 -9.08 -17.71
CA ILE A 725 -38.65 -9.09 -16.77
C ILE A 725 -39.11 -10.52 -16.49
N LEU A 726 -39.25 -11.32 -17.55
CA LEU A 726 -39.61 -12.73 -17.43
C LEU A 726 -38.57 -13.52 -16.64
N GLY A 727 -37.29 -13.24 -16.87
CA GLY A 727 -36.19 -13.81 -16.09
C GLY A 727 -36.29 -13.44 -14.62
N ALA A 728 -36.47 -12.16 -14.30
CA ALA A 728 -36.61 -11.69 -12.93
C ALA A 728 -37.77 -12.39 -12.19
N PHE A 729 -38.95 -12.51 -12.80
CA PHE A 729 -40.09 -13.19 -12.19
C PHE A 729 -39.86 -14.68 -11.98
N ASN A 730 -39.35 -15.38 -13.00
CA ASN A 730 -39.12 -16.82 -12.92
C ASN A 730 -38.06 -17.17 -11.88
N MET A 731 -36.98 -16.38 -11.82
CA MET A 731 -35.82 -16.67 -10.99
C MET A 731 -36.00 -16.25 -9.53
N LEU A 732 -36.76 -15.19 -9.26
CA LEU A 732 -36.99 -14.70 -7.90
C LEU A 732 -38.25 -15.29 -7.27
N GLY A 733 -39.28 -15.54 -8.08
CA GLY A 733 -40.61 -15.87 -7.60
C GLY A 733 -40.83 -17.32 -7.16
N SER A 734 -40.20 -18.33 -7.79
CA SER A 734 -40.43 -19.74 -7.43
C SER A 734 -39.16 -20.45 -6.92
N GLU A 735 -39.30 -21.42 -6.01
CA GLU A 735 -38.17 -22.24 -5.54
C GLU A 735 -37.57 -23.14 -6.64
N ARG A 736 -38.36 -23.51 -7.66
CA ARG A 736 -37.92 -24.34 -8.80
C ARG A 736 -37.32 -23.56 -9.97
N GLY A 737 -37.69 -22.30 -10.18
CA GLY A 737 -37.09 -21.46 -11.23
C GLY A 737 -35.58 -21.29 -11.04
N LEU A 738 -35.13 -21.33 -9.79
CA LEU A 738 -33.72 -21.41 -9.40
C LEU A 738 -33.04 -22.71 -9.79
N ALA A 739 -33.67 -23.86 -9.54
CA ALA A 739 -33.10 -25.17 -9.89
C ALA A 739 -32.85 -25.30 -11.40
N LYS A 740 -33.73 -24.71 -12.22
CA LYS A 740 -33.62 -24.70 -13.68
C LYS A 740 -32.63 -23.65 -14.21
N ALA A 741 -32.48 -22.50 -13.54
CA ALA A 741 -31.47 -21.50 -13.87
C ALA A 741 -30.03 -21.97 -13.54
N ILE A 742 -29.88 -22.97 -12.68
CA ILE A 742 -28.59 -23.58 -12.29
C ILE A 742 -28.14 -24.66 -13.28
N GLU A 743 -29.02 -25.17 -14.16
CA GLU A 743 -28.64 -26.09 -15.24
C GLU A 743 -27.86 -25.34 -16.33
N LEU A 744 -26.57 -25.12 -16.08
CA LEU A 744 -25.60 -24.89 -17.16
C LEU A 744 -25.62 -26.11 -18.10
N PRO A 745 -25.34 -25.95 -19.42
CA PRO A 745 -25.12 -27.08 -20.30
C PRO A 745 -24.09 -28.01 -19.65
N PRO A 746 -24.28 -29.34 -19.65
CA PRO A 746 -23.31 -30.22 -19.04
C PRO A 746 -21.95 -29.96 -19.70
N GLU A 747 -20.99 -29.44 -18.93
CA GLU A 747 -19.60 -29.46 -19.32
C GLU A 747 -19.28 -30.91 -19.69
N SER A 748 -18.85 -31.12 -20.93
CA SER A 748 -18.33 -32.41 -21.37
C SER A 748 -17.04 -32.69 -20.61
N THR A 749 -17.15 -33.20 -19.39
CA THR A 749 -16.01 -33.73 -18.65
C THR A 749 -15.42 -34.88 -19.46
N PRO A 750 -14.12 -34.86 -19.80
CA PRO A 750 -13.47 -36.02 -20.39
C PRO A 750 -13.56 -37.16 -19.36
N LYS A 751 -14.04 -38.32 -19.82
CA LYS A 751 -13.99 -39.56 -19.03
C LYS A 751 -12.54 -39.85 -18.64
N THR A 752 -12.15 -39.54 -17.40
CA THR A 752 -10.96 -40.11 -16.79
C THR A 752 -11.38 -41.25 -15.86
N ALA A 753 -10.74 -42.39 -16.11
CA ALA A 753 -11.03 -43.67 -15.52
C ALA A 753 -10.89 -43.66 -14.00
N SER A 754 -11.77 -44.43 -13.37
CA SER A 754 -11.66 -44.94 -12.01
C SER A 754 -10.28 -45.56 -11.74
N ALA A 755 -9.63 -45.18 -10.64
CA ALA A 755 -8.93 -46.11 -9.75
C ALA A 755 -8.54 -45.44 -8.41
N GLN A 756 -9.13 -45.93 -7.33
CA GLN A 756 -8.48 -46.30 -6.06
C GLN A 756 -7.54 -45.28 -5.37
N ASN A 757 -8.05 -44.63 -4.32
CA ASN A 757 -7.57 -44.78 -2.93
C ASN A 757 -8.02 -43.58 -2.09
N ASN A 758 -8.83 -43.83 -1.05
CA ASN A 758 -8.95 -42.91 0.09
C ASN A 758 -9.29 -43.72 1.34
N THR A 759 -8.25 -44.19 2.03
CA THR A 759 -8.28 -44.41 3.48
C THR A 759 -7.92 -43.09 4.16
N THR A 760 -8.83 -42.59 4.96
CA THR A 760 -8.65 -41.41 5.82
C THR A 760 -7.69 -41.74 6.97
N PRO A 761 -6.85 -40.78 7.41
CA PRO A 761 -6.99 -40.37 8.81
C PRO A 761 -6.66 -38.89 9.04
N ARG A 762 -7.64 -38.10 9.50
CA ARG A 762 -7.40 -36.83 10.20
C ARG A 762 -8.39 -36.65 11.34
N GLN A 763 -8.10 -37.34 12.44
CA GLN A 763 -8.62 -37.02 13.76
C GLN A 763 -7.52 -37.27 14.79
N ARG A 764 -6.56 -36.34 14.87
CA ARG A 764 -5.65 -36.18 16.01
C ARG A 764 -5.22 -34.71 16.10
N SER A 765 -5.96 -33.94 16.88
CA SER A 765 -5.43 -32.76 17.58
C SER A 765 -6.45 -32.29 18.60
N ARG A 766 -6.46 -32.95 19.75
CA ARG A 766 -6.90 -32.44 21.06
C ARG A 766 -6.74 -33.58 22.05
N GLU A 767 -5.63 -33.53 22.76
CA GLU A 767 -5.38 -34.03 24.13
C GLU A 767 -3.90 -34.40 24.29
N ARG A 768 -3.38 -34.11 25.50
CA ARG A 768 -2.00 -34.22 26.01
C ARG A 768 -1.19 -32.93 25.88
N GLU A 769 -1.23 -32.09 26.92
CA GLU A 769 -0.29 -32.10 28.09
C GLU A 769 0.93 -31.23 27.73
N GLY A 770 1.31 -30.18 28.47
CA GLY A 770 1.46 -30.14 29.92
C GLY A 770 2.83 -30.75 30.28
N VAL A 771 3.72 -29.96 30.88
CA VAL A 771 5.02 -30.34 31.49
C VAL A 771 6.26 -30.32 30.55
N LYS A 772 6.90 -29.15 30.41
CA LYS A 772 8.24 -28.78 30.94
C LYS A 772 8.76 -27.50 30.33
#